data_AF-A0A930JWK6-F1
#
_entry.id   AF-A0A930JWK6-F1
#
_cell.length_a   1.000
_cell.length_b   1.000
_cell.length_c   1.000
_cell.angle_alpha   90.00
_cell.angle_beta   90.00
_cell.angle_gamma   90.00
#
_symmetry.space_group_name_H-M   'P 1'
#
loop_
_entity.id
_entity.type
_entity.pdbx_description
1 polymer ?
#
loop_
_entity_poly.entity_id
_entity_poly.type
_entity_poly.pdbx_seq_one_letter_code
_entity_poly.pdbx_strand_id
1 'polypeptide(L)'
;MSKIFRLGAEGSQNNRDWQDSRVYPYNQNNRQTIEDPDGASAHNEITSIPSPFARIDLVKNAFARVSESKNLDGNTIFHKMVSDALDIGEIFFNFDKLKDQIEIITWDVQKEIEILKQSTHNGHQYLGDTLQKYLQSDAETYNFGELQNIYLLNYINGPQPLNIIGATSPATLFFSNANDLNYVGKTIQFGTDKPFDKEYNPLYKRDFEYVKFWFYLRETLPDFAIKFRELDNYLGETYERIVDNQKRAELRDIVQNMQGLYPISIDSTNQVEVLGVPLLKKSVELQAGVSQFEIRSSRYTKEDKPLVLPVERGITYSNLLYTTDKWGKENYADFIDHEPDLSLRHLPKDGTKHPYLTISDFLEDAIIRVPHGLNDSYFFDGNFKEANSSRLSYLLPLKPRFFEFFSADELVSGIDEKTSMLEIRETGNGVKVILRIPIIGDNRVRYVEYSRLYFGGNVQADPERNEGVILDFRFTGFIMPNIRFANPEEAIYRVSCISDFKLNYTLRFYEGSQPIEAEIDCRNKEISDNLKPTTYSIEKRNFEYIQLIDDYDMHRGVLLPLFSKQYSGKQFKVSIDLGTSNTHLEYMANGDLESRTFSYNPDELVTRFFIPKDVVDGKIYNDLEREDAFLNYDYFPLLLGKNSNSCFPTRTVLSHVRDIDWTTHKRPLGLINIPFTFYSFEGTGYNEQEENVKWGEDNKLVTSYIECMALMIRTFLVSKGASLSKTELTWFYPISMPPIRVNTISDAWNDVANKYFGISKTKRMTESLAPIRFFFTNNATATNLVNIDIGGGTTDIAFAQEQHLKFVTSFKFAANDLYESSLDQNPHNGIIDTFKPLYHDLLSSDGQLGNLVEVLQKMHRPSSVASFLFSLANNKEAEQMNADLIDFSKRLRMNEKGFKIVFLLFYTGIIYHIGQILKLKDLPMPRHISFSGNGSKTLNIISTQKADLTRFTQAIFTLLNVKGSDGKLELLGLEKDSSPKLATCKGGLLCDSEEDDYDKVVKLRADGKGFVGNDDTYESIDSTYIDQAKKAVEEFFDFFFNKLVKEFDVEAYFGVSRDSLKQARSATLSDLDTYIRRGIALSCESSNKEEKIAETLFFYPLKGVINVLSANIAEQNLQLKNNK
;
A
#
# COMPACT_ATOMS: atom_id res chain seq x y z
N MET A 1 77.98 -69.88 24.24
CA MET A 1 76.90 -70.48 23.43
C MET A 1 76.61 -69.52 22.29
N SER A 2 76.93 -69.92 21.06
CA SER A 2 76.65 -69.16 19.84
C SER A 2 75.13 -69.07 19.64
N LYS A 3 74.59 -67.84 19.59
CA LYS A 3 73.18 -67.59 19.24
C LYS A 3 73.05 -67.68 17.73
N ILE A 4 72.25 -68.63 17.24
CA ILE A 4 71.87 -68.73 15.84
C ILE A 4 70.67 -67.80 15.64
N PHE A 5 70.75 -66.86 14.70
CA PHE A 5 69.60 -66.04 14.30
C PHE A 5 68.66 -66.88 13.45
N ARG A 6 67.40 -67.07 13.88
CA ARG A 6 66.35 -67.78 13.16
C ARG A 6 65.09 -66.93 13.13
N LEU A 7 64.45 -66.81 11.97
CA LEU A 7 63.25 -66.00 11.73
C LEU A 7 61.94 -66.79 11.83
N GLY A 8 61.97 -68.12 12.09
CA GLY A 8 60.78 -68.97 12.17
C GLY A 8 60.99 -70.20 13.07
N ALA A 9 59.91 -70.94 13.35
CA ALA A 9 59.89 -72.02 14.34
C ALA A 9 60.37 -73.40 13.84
N GLU A 10 60.52 -73.62 12.53
CA GLU A 10 60.92 -74.94 11.96
C GLU A 10 62.44 -75.09 11.70
N GLY A 11 63.04 -76.22 12.10
CA GLY A 11 64.40 -76.66 11.71
C GLY A 11 65.24 -77.35 12.81
N SER A 12 66.14 -78.26 12.40
CA SER A 12 67.02 -79.06 13.31
C SER A 12 67.81 -78.20 14.31
N GLN A 13 67.82 -78.58 15.59
CA GLN A 13 68.54 -77.86 16.65
C GLN A 13 70.04 -78.21 16.75
N ASN A 14 70.54 -79.13 15.91
CA ASN A 14 71.92 -79.64 16.02
C ASN A 14 72.98 -78.89 15.19
N ASN A 15 72.61 -77.80 14.50
CA ASN A 15 73.54 -77.07 13.64
C ASN A 15 74.40 -76.08 14.45
N ARG A 16 75.72 -76.08 14.22
CA ARG A 16 76.68 -75.24 14.96
C ARG A 16 77.40 -74.18 14.08
N ASP A 17 77.10 -74.12 12.78
CA ASP A 17 77.64 -73.14 11.82
C ASP A 17 76.76 -73.02 10.55
N TRP A 18 77.14 -72.19 9.58
CA TRP A 18 76.50 -72.04 8.26
C TRP A 18 76.37 -73.38 7.54
N GLN A 19 75.17 -73.66 6.99
CA GLN A 19 74.90 -74.85 6.19
C GLN A 19 74.01 -74.48 5.00
N ASP A 20 74.21 -75.18 3.87
CA ASP A 20 73.29 -75.15 2.75
C ASP A 20 71.95 -75.78 3.16
N SER A 21 70.89 -74.98 3.17
CA SER A 21 69.52 -75.47 3.33
C SER A 21 68.95 -75.87 1.98
N ARG A 22 68.50 -77.13 1.84
CA ARG A 22 67.78 -77.60 0.64
C ARG A 22 66.35 -77.05 0.52
N VAL A 23 65.87 -76.33 1.54
CA VAL A 23 64.53 -75.75 1.59
C VAL A 23 64.63 -74.26 1.89
N TYR A 24 63.99 -73.41 1.07
CA TYR A 24 63.97 -71.96 1.26
C TYR A 24 63.24 -71.64 2.59
N PRO A 25 63.91 -71.03 3.60
CA PRO A 25 63.34 -70.90 4.94
C PRO A 25 62.20 -69.86 5.04
N TYR A 26 61.97 -69.08 3.99
CA TYR A 26 60.98 -68.01 3.92
C TYR A 26 59.68 -68.43 3.20
N ASN A 27 59.21 -69.67 3.42
CA ASN A 27 57.92 -70.10 2.91
C ASN A 27 56.76 -69.46 3.72
N GLN A 28 55.54 -69.52 3.18
CA GLN A 28 54.36 -68.86 3.77
C GLN A 28 54.07 -69.35 5.20
N ASN A 29 54.25 -70.65 5.47
CA ASN A 29 54.01 -71.25 6.78
C ASN A 29 54.97 -70.69 7.85
N ASN A 30 56.27 -70.53 7.53
CA ASN A 30 57.23 -69.94 8.46
C ASN A 30 56.94 -68.45 8.74
N ARG A 31 56.55 -67.68 7.72
CA ARG A 31 56.19 -66.26 7.87
C ARG A 31 54.98 -66.06 8.80
N GLN A 32 54.02 -66.99 8.77
CA GLN A 32 52.84 -66.94 9.65
C GLN A 32 53.17 -67.18 11.14
N THR A 33 54.33 -67.76 11.46
CA THR A 33 54.77 -67.97 12.87
C THR A 33 55.43 -66.76 13.51
N ILE A 34 55.60 -65.66 12.77
CA ILE A 34 56.22 -64.42 13.25
C ILE A 34 55.13 -63.53 13.85
N GLU A 35 55.10 -63.43 15.18
CA GLU A 35 54.20 -62.52 15.91
C GLU A 35 54.87 -61.16 16.16
N ASP A 36 54.10 -60.08 16.01
CA ASP A 36 54.55 -58.72 16.34
C ASP A 36 54.59 -58.56 17.88
N PRO A 37 55.76 -58.31 18.48
CA PRO A 37 55.89 -58.15 19.92
C PRO A 37 55.12 -56.95 20.51
N ASP A 38 54.78 -55.95 19.69
CA ASP A 38 53.98 -54.78 20.10
C ASP A 38 52.49 -54.92 19.72
N GLY A 39 52.04 -56.12 19.30
CA GLY A 39 50.62 -56.42 19.10
C GLY A 39 49.93 -55.62 18.00
N ALA A 40 50.65 -55.20 16.96
CA ALA A 40 50.16 -54.36 15.86
C ALA A 40 49.58 -53.00 16.32
N SER A 41 50.04 -52.49 17.48
CA SER A 41 49.61 -51.23 18.08
C SER A 41 50.42 -50.00 17.63
N ALA A 42 51.35 -50.17 16.68
CA ALA A 42 52.12 -49.06 16.12
C ALA A 42 51.19 -48.05 15.42
N HIS A 43 51.19 -46.81 15.91
CA HIS A 43 50.43 -45.69 15.32
C HIS A 43 50.98 -45.23 13.95
N ASN A 44 52.19 -45.66 13.59
CA ASN A 44 52.83 -45.32 12.32
C ASN A 44 52.88 -46.56 11.42
N GLU A 45 52.54 -46.37 10.14
CA GLU A 45 52.47 -47.45 9.16
C GLU A 45 53.86 -48.06 8.89
N ILE A 46 53.94 -49.39 8.90
CA ILE A 46 55.20 -50.13 8.82
C ILE A 46 55.49 -50.47 7.35
N THR A 47 56.14 -49.56 6.62
CA THR A 47 56.82 -49.92 5.37
C THR A 47 58.11 -49.13 5.20
N SER A 48 59.20 -49.86 4.91
CA SER A 48 60.51 -49.30 4.55
C SER A 48 60.59 -48.92 3.06
N ILE A 49 59.55 -49.22 2.27
CA ILE A 49 59.50 -49.04 0.81
C ILE A 49 58.30 -48.13 0.47
N PRO A 50 58.54 -46.83 0.23
CA PRO A 50 57.48 -45.88 -0.08
C PRO A 50 57.04 -46.00 -1.55
N SER A 51 56.26 -47.05 -1.87
CA SER A 51 55.71 -47.26 -3.22
C SER A 51 54.20 -47.56 -3.18
N PRO A 52 53.44 -47.18 -4.22
CA PRO A 52 52.01 -47.47 -4.29
C PRO A 52 51.71 -48.98 -4.30
N PHE A 53 52.58 -49.81 -4.91
CA PHE A 53 52.41 -51.26 -4.90
C PHE A 53 52.57 -51.88 -3.51
N ALA A 54 53.53 -51.39 -2.72
CA ALA A 54 53.67 -51.80 -1.32
C ALA A 54 52.44 -51.40 -0.50
N ARG A 55 51.81 -50.25 -0.82
CA ARG A 55 50.59 -49.81 -0.17
C ARG A 55 49.40 -50.73 -0.49
N ILE A 56 49.25 -51.14 -1.75
CA ILE A 56 48.23 -52.12 -2.17
C ILE A 56 48.40 -53.44 -1.41
N ASP A 57 49.63 -53.95 -1.29
CA ASP A 57 49.91 -55.17 -0.53
C ASP A 57 49.56 -55.03 0.96
N LEU A 58 49.93 -53.91 1.59
CA LEU A 58 49.59 -53.66 3.00
C LEU A 58 48.07 -53.63 3.24
N VAL A 59 47.31 -52.97 2.38
CA VAL A 59 45.85 -52.91 2.48
C VAL A 59 45.24 -54.29 2.23
N LYS A 60 45.75 -55.06 1.26
CA LYS A 60 45.32 -56.45 1.00
C LYS A 60 45.54 -57.34 2.23
N ASN A 61 46.71 -57.23 2.85
CA ASN A 61 47.02 -57.92 4.11
C ASN A 61 46.15 -57.42 5.27
N ALA A 62 45.80 -56.13 5.32
CA ALA A 62 44.92 -55.58 6.34
C ALA A 62 43.52 -56.19 6.27
N PHE A 63 42.93 -56.28 5.07
CA PHE A 63 41.65 -56.99 4.87
C PHE A 63 41.72 -58.45 5.31
N ALA A 64 42.82 -59.16 4.99
CA ALA A 64 43.03 -60.53 5.43
C ALA A 64 43.05 -60.63 6.98
N ARG A 65 43.87 -59.82 7.65
CA ARG A 65 44.04 -59.84 9.11
C ARG A 65 42.78 -59.47 9.87
N VAL A 66 42.04 -58.45 9.40
CA VAL A 66 40.77 -58.04 10.01
C VAL A 66 39.74 -59.17 9.87
N SER A 67 39.63 -59.77 8.68
CA SER A 67 38.69 -60.89 8.43
C SER A 67 39.04 -62.14 9.24
N GLU A 68 40.32 -62.54 9.29
CA GLU A 68 40.80 -63.67 10.09
C GLU A 68 40.52 -63.50 11.60
N SER A 69 40.58 -62.25 12.09
CA SER A 69 40.28 -61.95 13.49
C SER A 69 38.79 -62.04 13.85
N LYS A 70 37.89 -62.01 12.85
CA LYS A 70 36.42 -61.90 12.97
C LYS A 70 35.92 -60.70 13.79
N ASN A 71 36.82 -59.77 14.10
CA ASN A 71 36.50 -58.52 14.78
C ASN A 71 36.62 -57.37 13.79
N LEU A 72 35.50 -56.87 13.28
CA LEU A 72 35.50 -55.71 12.38
C LEU A 72 35.63 -54.37 13.13
N ASP A 73 35.42 -54.35 14.46
CA ASP A 73 35.35 -53.14 15.31
C ASP A 73 36.62 -52.90 16.13
N GLY A 74 37.78 -53.30 15.62
CA GLY A 74 39.06 -53.08 16.30
C GLY A 74 39.68 -51.71 16.02
N ASN A 75 40.81 -51.47 16.69
CA ASN A 75 41.56 -50.21 16.66
C ASN A 75 43.03 -50.39 16.24
N THR A 76 43.36 -51.51 15.59
CA THR A 76 44.74 -51.80 15.14
C THR A 76 45.07 -51.04 13.84
N ILE A 77 46.36 -51.02 13.47
CA ILE A 77 46.79 -50.43 12.19
C ILE A 77 46.11 -51.08 10.97
N PHE A 78 45.71 -52.35 11.07
CA PHE A 78 44.95 -53.05 10.03
C PHE A 78 43.52 -52.50 9.91
N HIS A 79 42.87 -52.17 11.04
CA HIS A 79 41.55 -51.55 11.04
C HIS A 79 41.59 -50.14 10.45
N LYS A 80 42.65 -49.37 10.76
CA LYS A 80 42.90 -48.07 10.12
C LYS A 80 42.96 -48.21 8.60
N MET A 81 43.83 -49.10 8.09
CA MET A 81 44.03 -49.26 6.64
C MET A 81 42.77 -49.73 5.92
N VAL A 82 41.97 -50.59 6.55
CA VAL A 82 40.65 -50.98 6.01
C VAL A 82 39.69 -49.79 6.01
N SER A 83 39.58 -49.04 7.12
CA SER A 83 38.72 -47.85 7.19
C SER A 83 39.11 -46.80 6.16
N ASP A 84 40.40 -46.48 6.03
CA ASP A 84 40.88 -45.49 5.05
C ASP A 84 40.61 -45.94 3.60
N ALA A 85 40.71 -47.25 3.31
CA ALA A 85 40.36 -47.76 1.99
C ALA A 85 38.85 -47.64 1.71
N LEU A 86 38.01 -47.88 2.73
CA LEU A 86 36.57 -47.65 2.64
C LEU A 86 36.24 -46.15 2.47
N ASP A 87 36.98 -45.25 3.11
CA ASP A 87 36.82 -43.80 2.94
C ASP A 87 37.07 -43.36 1.51
N ILE A 88 38.13 -43.87 0.89
CA ILE A 88 38.43 -43.60 -0.53
C ILE A 88 37.29 -44.08 -1.44
N GLY A 89 36.78 -45.29 -1.21
CA GLY A 89 35.63 -45.80 -1.95
C GLY A 89 34.37 -44.94 -1.76
N GLU A 90 34.17 -44.37 -0.57
CA GLU A 90 32.99 -43.56 -0.26
C GLU A 90 33.06 -42.18 -0.89
N ILE A 91 34.28 -41.63 -1.04
CA ILE A 91 34.54 -40.42 -1.84
C ILE A 91 34.22 -40.66 -3.31
N PHE A 92 34.65 -41.79 -3.90
CA PHE A 92 34.26 -42.15 -5.27
C PHE A 92 32.75 -42.33 -5.41
N PHE A 93 32.12 -43.03 -4.45
CA PHE A 93 30.69 -43.29 -4.46
C PHE A 93 29.84 -42.01 -4.39
N ASN A 94 30.29 -41.01 -3.62
CA ASN A 94 29.65 -39.71 -3.45
C ASN A 94 30.27 -38.62 -4.33
N PHE A 95 31.01 -38.97 -5.39
CA PHE A 95 31.81 -38.02 -6.15
C PHE A 95 31.04 -36.79 -6.62
N ASP A 96 29.78 -36.95 -7.07
CA ASP A 96 28.96 -35.83 -7.54
C ASP A 96 28.74 -34.73 -6.48
N LYS A 97 28.66 -35.08 -5.19
CA LYS A 97 28.55 -34.13 -4.07
C LYS A 97 29.90 -33.44 -3.76
N LEU A 98 31.00 -34.01 -4.24
CA LEU A 98 32.37 -33.64 -3.85
C LEU A 98 33.19 -33.06 -5.00
N LYS A 99 32.59 -32.86 -6.18
CA LYS A 99 33.27 -32.38 -7.40
C LYS A 99 34.03 -31.06 -7.21
N ASP A 100 33.55 -30.17 -6.35
CA ASP A 100 34.22 -28.88 -6.07
C ASP A 100 35.41 -29.02 -5.11
N GLN A 101 35.58 -30.19 -4.49
CA GLN A 101 36.62 -30.47 -3.50
C GLN A 101 37.59 -31.56 -3.95
N ILE A 102 37.16 -32.44 -4.86
CA ILE A 102 37.87 -33.63 -5.31
C ILE A 102 37.99 -33.62 -6.83
N GLU A 103 39.22 -33.75 -7.31
CA GLU A 103 39.54 -33.98 -8.71
C GLU A 103 39.98 -35.44 -8.89
N ILE A 104 39.51 -36.09 -9.97
CA ILE A 104 39.94 -37.44 -10.35
C ILE A 104 40.99 -37.33 -11.45
N ILE A 105 42.19 -37.81 -11.18
CA ILE A 105 43.31 -37.84 -12.13
C ILE A 105 43.46 -39.25 -12.67
N THR A 106 43.43 -39.39 -14.01
CA THR A 106 43.64 -40.69 -14.67
C THR A 106 45.12 -40.94 -14.90
N TRP A 107 45.64 -42.05 -14.38
CA TRP A 107 46.97 -42.55 -14.67
C TRP A 107 46.88 -43.78 -15.59
N ASP A 108 47.06 -43.57 -16.90
CA ASP A 108 47.10 -44.64 -17.90
C ASP A 108 48.43 -45.38 -17.79
N VAL A 109 48.37 -46.63 -17.34
CA VAL A 109 49.55 -47.39 -16.96
C VAL A 109 50.49 -47.58 -18.17
N GLN A 110 49.94 -47.88 -19.35
CA GLN A 110 50.75 -48.15 -20.54
C GLN A 110 51.37 -46.87 -21.08
N LYS A 111 50.55 -45.83 -21.24
CA LYS A 111 50.97 -44.54 -21.79
C LYS A 111 52.00 -43.86 -20.90
N GLU A 112 51.76 -43.79 -19.59
CA GLU A 112 52.61 -43.07 -18.65
C GLU A 112 53.96 -43.77 -18.45
N ILE A 113 53.99 -45.11 -18.46
CA ILE A 113 55.25 -45.86 -18.44
C ILE A 113 56.06 -45.59 -19.72
N GLU A 114 55.42 -45.60 -20.90
CA GLU A 114 56.12 -45.28 -22.14
C GLU A 114 56.65 -43.85 -22.16
N ILE A 115 55.90 -42.87 -21.65
CA ILE A 115 56.38 -41.48 -21.47
C ILE A 115 57.62 -41.45 -20.58
N LEU A 116 57.62 -42.17 -19.46
CA LEU A 116 58.77 -42.24 -18.56
C LEU A 116 60.00 -42.85 -19.24
N LYS A 117 59.81 -43.91 -20.05
CA LYS A 117 60.89 -44.59 -20.78
C LYS A 117 61.44 -43.76 -21.94
N GLN A 118 60.62 -42.90 -22.55
CA GLN A 118 61.01 -42.02 -23.65
C GLN A 118 61.54 -40.65 -23.17
N SER A 119 61.47 -40.37 -21.86
CA SER A 119 61.99 -39.14 -21.25
C SER A 119 63.48 -38.92 -21.52
N THR A 120 63.91 -37.67 -21.67
CA THR A 120 65.33 -37.29 -21.78
C THR A 120 66.09 -37.42 -20.46
N HIS A 121 65.41 -37.69 -19.34
CA HIS A 121 66.02 -37.85 -18.02
C HIS A 121 66.19 -39.32 -17.65
N ASN A 122 67.43 -39.76 -17.42
CA ASN A 122 67.76 -41.14 -17.02
C ASN A 122 66.96 -41.61 -15.78
N GLY A 123 66.69 -40.71 -14.82
CA GLY A 123 65.89 -41.05 -13.63
C GLY A 123 64.44 -41.46 -13.96
N HIS A 124 63.82 -40.82 -14.94
CA HIS A 124 62.47 -41.19 -15.39
C HIS A 124 62.49 -42.53 -16.12
N GLN A 125 63.51 -42.76 -16.94
CA GLN A 125 63.68 -44.04 -17.64
C GLN A 125 63.83 -45.20 -16.65
N TYR A 126 64.66 -45.03 -15.60
CA TYR A 126 64.80 -46.04 -14.54
C TYR A 126 63.52 -46.27 -13.76
N LEU A 127 62.75 -45.21 -13.49
CA LEU A 127 61.45 -45.32 -12.84
C LEU A 127 60.46 -46.10 -13.72
N GLY A 128 60.35 -45.76 -15.02
CA GLY A 128 59.50 -46.46 -15.99
C GLY A 128 59.87 -47.94 -16.12
N ASP A 129 61.16 -48.26 -16.24
CA ASP A 129 61.66 -49.64 -16.25
C ASP A 129 61.32 -50.40 -14.97
N THR A 130 61.43 -49.75 -13.82
CA THR A 130 61.14 -50.35 -12.51
C THR A 130 59.65 -50.63 -12.36
N LEU A 131 58.79 -49.66 -12.68
CA LEU A 131 57.34 -49.81 -12.65
C LEU A 131 56.89 -50.95 -13.57
N GLN A 132 57.41 -51.00 -14.81
CA GLN A 132 57.09 -52.08 -15.75
C GLN A 132 57.50 -53.46 -15.21
N LYS A 133 58.68 -53.58 -14.60
CA LYS A 133 59.14 -54.85 -14.02
C LYS A 133 58.23 -55.31 -12.89
N TYR A 134 57.82 -54.43 -11.98
CA TYR A 134 56.90 -54.78 -10.89
C TYR A 134 55.52 -55.21 -11.40
N LEU A 135 54.97 -54.48 -12.38
CA LEU A 135 53.69 -54.84 -13.00
C LEU A 135 53.74 -56.21 -13.68
N GLN A 136 54.90 -56.61 -14.23
CA GLN A 136 55.09 -57.92 -14.84
C GLN A 136 55.39 -59.03 -13.83
N SER A 137 56.24 -58.78 -12.82
CA SER A 137 56.65 -59.80 -11.86
C SER A 137 55.50 -60.26 -10.96
N ASP A 138 54.62 -59.33 -10.59
CA ASP A 138 53.53 -59.58 -9.65
C ASP A 138 52.15 -59.53 -10.33
N ALA A 139 52.13 -59.76 -11.66
CA ALA A 139 50.93 -59.63 -12.50
C ALA A 139 49.75 -60.48 -12.02
N GLU A 140 50.00 -61.74 -11.63
CA GLU A 140 48.97 -62.64 -11.10
C GLU A 140 48.57 -62.29 -9.67
N THR A 141 49.52 -61.87 -8.83
CA THR A 141 49.28 -61.64 -7.38
C THR A 141 48.36 -60.45 -7.11
N TYR A 142 48.46 -59.40 -7.92
CA TYR A 142 47.71 -58.15 -7.73
C TYR A 142 46.85 -57.77 -8.94
N ASN A 143 46.60 -58.73 -9.85
CA ASN A 143 45.82 -58.54 -11.07
C ASN A 143 46.36 -57.44 -12.01
N PHE A 144 47.67 -57.13 -11.98
CA PHE A 144 48.26 -56.09 -12.84
C PHE A 144 48.20 -56.43 -14.33
N GLY A 145 48.07 -57.71 -14.69
CA GLY A 145 47.91 -58.13 -16.10
C GLY A 145 46.62 -57.63 -16.75
N GLU A 146 45.60 -57.30 -15.96
CA GLU A 146 44.31 -56.77 -16.41
C GLU A 146 44.13 -55.27 -16.09
N LEU A 147 45.11 -54.66 -15.42
CA LEU A 147 45.07 -53.25 -15.03
C LEU A 147 45.28 -52.33 -16.26
N GLN A 148 44.33 -51.44 -16.51
CA GLN A 148 44.43 -50.43 -17.57
C GLN A 148 44.81 -49.07 -16.99
N ASN A 149 43.98 -48.55 -16.08
CA ASN A 149 44.19 -47.24 -15.46
C ASN A 149 44.20 -47.34 -13.93
N ILE A 150 44.88 -46.39 -13.30
CA ILE A 150 44.70 -46.09 -11.86
C ILE A 150 44.11 -44.68 -11.77
N TYR A 151 43.04 -44.53 -10.98
CA TYR A 151 42.36 -43.26 -10.78
C TYR A 151 42.73 -42.69 -9.42
N LEU A 152 43.44 -41.57 -9.42
CA LEU A 152 43.93 -40.90 -8.22
C LEU A 152 42.92 -39.83 -7.77
N LEU A 153 42.60 -39.79 -6.49
CA LEU A 153 41.81 -38.71 -5.89
C LEU A 153 42.73 -37.59 -5.43
N ASN A 154 42.62 -36.42 -6.03
CA ASN A 154 43.30 -35.20 -5.61
C ASN A 154 42.34 -34.32 -4.80
N TYR A 155 42.67 -34.03 -3.54
CA TYR A 155 41.93 -33.05 -2.73
C TYR A 155 42.41 -31.63 -3.03
N ILE A 156 41.58 -30.86 -3.71
CA ILE A 156 41.94 -29.56 -4.32
C ILE A 156 42.30 -28.53 -3.24
N ASN A 157 41.65 -28.59 -2.08
CA ASN A 157 41.81 -27.65 -0.96
C ASN A 157 42.86 -28.10 0.07
N GLY A 158 43.78 -29.00 -0.31
CA GLY A 158 44.80 -29.52 0.59
C GLY A 158 46.01 -28.60 0.75
N PRO A 159 46.94 -28.94 1.66
CA PRO A 159 48.09 -28.11 2.01
C PRO A 159 49.16 -27.97 0.91
N GLN A 160 49.14 -28.83 -0.11
CA GLN A 160 50.10 -28.83 -1.23
C GLN A 160 49.38 -28.55 -2.57
N PRO A 161 50.11 -28.21 -3.65
CA PRO A 161 49.52 -28.06 -4.98
C PRO A 161 48.84 -29.33 -5.52
N LEU A 162 49.32 -30.51 -5.09
CA LEU A 162 48.74 -31.81 -5.43
C LEU A 162 48.65 -32.66 -4.16
N ASN A 163 47.43 -33.02 -3.75
CA ASN A 163 47.14 -33.77 -2.52
C ASN A 163 46.45 -35.08 -2.87
N ILE A 164 47.22 -36.05 -3.37
CA ILE A 164 46.67 -37.38 -3.69
C ILE A 164 46.32 -38.09 -2.39
N ILE A 165 45.03 -38.26 -2.08
CA ILE A 165 44.57 -38.87 -0.83
C ILE A 165 44.45 -40.40 -0.95
N GLY A 166 44.22 -40.91 -2.15
CA GLY A 166 44.17 -42.34 -2.44
C GLY A 166 43.78 -42.61 -3.89
N ALA A 167 43.53 -43.86 -4.22
CA ALA A 167 43.29 -44.30 -5.59
C ALA A 167 42.49 -45.61 -5.69
N THR A 168 42.06 -45.93 -6.91
CA THR A 168 41.56 -47.27 -7.25
C THR A 168 42.69 -48.32 -7.19
N SER A 169 42.32 -49.57 -6.90
CA SER A 169 43.25 -50.70 -6.70
C SER A 169 42.77 -51.95 -7.46
N PRO A 170 43.64 -52.61 -8.23
CA PRO A 170 43.30 -53.88 -8.88
C PRO A 170 43.23 -55.07 -7.91
N ALA A 171 43.66 -54.92 -6.65
CA ALA A 171 43.68 -56.01 -5.67
C ALA A 171 42.81 -55.78 -4.43
N THR A 172 42.39 -54.53 -4.17
CA THR A 172 41.61 -54.14 -2.98
C THR A 172 40.45 -53.20 -3.29
N LEU A 173 40.15 -52.97 -4.58
CA LEU A 173 39.27 -51.93 -5.13
C LEU A 173 39.73 -50.48 -4.87
N PHE A 174 40.13 -50.16 -3.65
CA PHE A 174 40.61 -48.84 -3.25
C PHE A 174 41.78 -48.94 -2.26
N PHE A 175 42.58 -47.88 -2.18
CA PHE A 175 43.59 -47.70 -1.13
C PHE A 175 43.88 -46.22 -0.88
N SER A 176 44.23 -45.87 0.36
CA SER A 176 44.73 -44.53 0.72
C SER A 176 46.26 -44.46 0.61
N ASN A 177 46.82 -43.25 0.53
CA ASN A 177 48.27 -43.07 0.67
C ASN A 177 48.73 -43.30 2.13
N ALA A 178 50.03 -43.16 2.40
CA ALA A 178 50.61 -43.33 3.75
C ALA A 178 50.77 -41.99 4.53
N ASN A 179 50.28 -40.88 3.98
CA ASN A 179 50.39 -39.57 4.61
C ASN A 179 49.29 -39.37 5.66
N ASP A 180 49.45 -38.35 6.50
CA ASP A 180 48.37 -37.91 7.40
C ASP A 180 47.30 -37.16 6.59
N LEU A 181 46.09 -37.73 6.52
CA LEU A 181 44.95 -37.22 5.76
C LEU A 181 43.85 -36.60 6.65
N ASN A 182 44.11 -36.41 7.96
CA ASN A 182 43.14 -35.84 8.91
C ASN A 182 42.57 -34.47 8.49
N TYR A 183 43.25 -33.74 7.59
CA TYR A 183 42.77 -32.46 7.08
C TYR A 183 41.54 -32.57 6.17
N VAL A 184 41.28 -33.74 5.57
CA VAL A 184 40.13 -33.97 4.68
C VAL A 184 38.82 -33.98 5.48
N GLY A 185 38.81 -34.63 6.65
CA GLY A 185 37.66 -34.70 7.56
C GLY A 185 37.23 -33.36 8.20
N LYS A 186 37.94 -32.26 7.91
CA LYS A 186 37.51 -30.90 8.29
C LYS A 186 36.38 -30.39 7.40
N THR A 187 36.31 -30.86 6.16
CA THR A 187 35.36 -30.36 5.15
C THR A 187 34.41 -31.46 4.66
N ILE A 188 34.93 -32.67 4.45
CA ILE A 188 34.14 -33.82 3.99
C ILE A 188 33.67 -34.64 5.20
N GLN A 189 32.38 -35.01 5.23
CA GLN A 189 31.76 -35.84 6.26
C GLN A 189 30.77 -36.81 5.62
N PHE A 190 30.62 -38.00 6.20
CA PHE A 190 29.68 -39.03 5.76
C PHE A 190 28.69 -39.31 6.90
N GLY A 191 27.57 -38.57 6.90
CA GLY A 191 26.62 -38.59 8.01
C GLY A 191 27.27 -38.05 9.30
N THR A 192 27.50 -38.92 10.28
CA THR A 192 28.22 -38.59 11.52
C THR A 192 29.71 -38.96 11.50
N ASP A 193 30.18 -39.66 10.46
CA ASP A 193 31.55 -40.17 10.32
C ASP A 193 32.47 -39.16 9.60
N LYS A 194 33.78 -39.19 9.91
CA LYS A 194 34.78 -38.32 9.30
C LYS A 194 35.89 -39.17 8.65
N PRO A 195 36.18 -38.99 7.36
CA PRO A 195 37.19 -39.79 6.69
C PRO A 195 38.59 -39.54 7.27
N PHE A 196 39.37 -40.61 7.35
CA PHE A 196 40.76 -40.64 7.80
C PHE A 196 41.01 -40.17 9.24
N ASP A 197 40.00 -40.22 10.12
CA ASP A 197 40.15 -39.84 11.51
C ASP A 197 40.68 -41.02 12.39
N LYS A 198 40.53 -40.91 13.72
CA LYS A 198 40.98 -41.95 14.65
C LYS A 198 39.88 -42.95 15.04
N GLU A 199 38.66 -42.74 14.59
CA GLU A 199 37.48 -43.58 14.86
C GLU A 199 37.21 -44.48 13.64
N TYR A 200 37.92 -45.60 13.54
CA TYR A 200 37.85 -46.47 12.37
C TYR A 200 36.46 -47.07 12.18
N ASN A 201 35.85 -46.79 11.03
CA ASN A 201 34.46 -47.12 10.73
C ASN A 201 34.36 -48.29 9.73
N PRO A 202 34.03 -49.51 10.18
CA PRO A 202 33.89 -50.68 9.31
C PRO A 202 32.66 -50.58 8.41
N LEU A 203 32.68 -51.33 7.29
CA LEU A 203 31.67 -51.19 6.24
C LEU A 203 30.21 -51.33 6.74
N TYR A 204 29.92 -52.29 7.62
CA TYR A 204 28.55 -52.54 8.09
C TYR A 204 27.91 -51.39 8.89
N LYS A 205 28.70 -50.41 9.34
CA LYS A 205 28.25 -49.21 10.06
C LYS A 205 28.07 -47.97 9.16
N ARG A 206 28.47 -48.04 7.90
CA ARG A 206 28.37 -46.93 6.92
C ARG A 206 26.98 -46.86 6.31
N ASP A 207 26.72 -45.83 5.48
CA ASP A 207 25.45 -45.65 4.76
C ASP A 207 25.04 -46.95 4.05
N PHE A 208 23.77 -47.35 4.19
CA PHE A 208 23.35 -48.66 3.71
C PHE A 208 23.40 -48.75 2.17
N GLU A 209 23.22 -47.63 1.45
CA GLU A 209 23.42 -47.60 0.00
C GLU A 209 24.90 -47.80 -0.37
N TYR A 210 25.82 -47.31 0.45
CA TYR A 210 27.26 -47.55 0.25
C TYR A 210 27.62 -49.01 0.57
N VAL A 211 27.02 -49.62 1.59
CA VAL A 211 27.16 -51.07 1.83
C VAL A 211 26.67 -51.85 0.60
N LYS A 212 25.48 -51.53 0.10
CA LYS A 212 24.91 -52.12 -1.12
C LYS A 212 25.84 -51.99 -2.33
N PHE A 213 26.53 -50.87 -2.49
CA PHE A 213 27.52 -50.68 -3.55
C PHE A 213 28.67 -51.71 -3.52
N TRP A 214 29.24 -52.01 -2.35
CA TRP A 214 30.30 -53.03 -2.25
C TRP A 214 29.80 -54.44 -2.58
N PHE A 215 28.59 -54.79 -2.15
CA PHE A 215 27.97 -56.08 -2.51
C PHE A 215 27.58 -56.13 -3.99
N TYR A 216 27.18 -55.01 -4.58
CA TYR A 216 26.94 -54.91 -6.02
C TYR A 216 28.24 -55.16 -6.80
N LEU A 217 29.36 -54.56 -6.39
CA LEU A 217 30.68 -54.80 -7.01
C LEU A 217 31.10 -56.28 -6.87
N ARG A 218 30.86 -56.90 -5.71
CA ARG A 218 31.12 -58.33 -5.47
C ARG A 218 30.41 -59.23 -6.49
N GLU A 219 29.16 -58.94 -6.82
CA GLU A 219 28.35 -59.75 -7.74
C GLU A 219 28.60 -59.42 -9.23
N THR A 220 29.10 -58.22 -9.54
CA THR A 220 29.24 -57.75 -10.93
C THR A 220 30.65 -57.80 -11.48
N LEU A 221 31.68 -57.76 -10.63
CA LEU A 221 33.07 -57.95 -11.05
C LEU A 221 33.34 -59.43 -11.36
N PRO A 222 33.82 -59.77 -12.57
CA PRO A 222 34.12 -61.15 -12.94
C PRO A 222 35.16 -61.79 -12.00
N ASP A 223 34.90 -63.02 -11.58
CA ASP A 223 35.78 -63.83 -10.73
C ASP A 223 36.20 -63.15 -9.41
N PHE A 224 35.30 -62.35 -8.81
CA PHE A 224 35.60 -61.54 -7.62
C PHE A 224 36.24 -62.32 -6.47
N ALA A 225 35.70 -63.49 -6.11
CA ALA A 225 36.23 -64.32 -5.03
C ALA A 225 37.65 -64.86 -5.29
N ILE A 226 38.08 -64.92 -6.56
CA ILE A 226 39.44 -65.31 -6.95
C ILE A 226 40.34 -64.08 -6.95
N LYS A 227 39.94 -63.02 -7.64
CA LYS A 227 40.74 -61.80 -7.84
C LYS A 227 40.88 -60.94 -6.58
N PHE A 228 39.87 -60.96 -5.71
CA PHE A 228 39.76 -60.14 -4.50
C PHE A 228 39.46 -60.99 -3.26
N ARG A 229 40.09 -62.16 -3.14
CA ARG A 229 39.81 -63.15 -2.08
C ARG A 229 39.77 -62.58 -0.66
N GLU A 230 40.75 -61.77 -0.29
CA GLU A 230 40.84 -61.17 1.05
C GLU A 230 39.67 -60.21 1.34
N LEU A 231 39.20 -59.51 0.30
CA LEU A 231 38.04 -58.62 0.37
C LEU A 231 36.72 -59.41 0.36
N ASP A 232 36.61 -60.50 -0.41
CA ASP A 232 35.43 -61.38 -0.41
C ASP A 232 35.17 -61.96 0.99
N ASN A 233 36.23 -62.37 1.69
CA ASN A 233 36.15 -62.80 3.08
C ASN A 233 35.64 -61.67 4.01
N TYR A 234 36.16 -60.44 3.83
CA TYR A 234 35.72 -59.27 4.61
C TYR A 234 34.24 -58.94 4.38
N LEU A 235 33.75 -59.03 3.13
CA LEU A 235 32.34 -58.83 2.80
C LEU A 235 31.46 -59.93 3.40
N GLY A 236 31.95 -61.17 3.45
CA GLY A 236 31.31 -62.26 4.18
C GLY A 236 31.10 -61.94 5.67
N GLU A 237 32.16 -61.51 6.36
CA GLU A 237 32.07 -61.09 7.77
C GLU A 237 31.18 -59.85 7.95
N THR A 238 31.18 -58.92 6.99
CA THR A 238 30.29 -57.75 6.96
C THR A 238 28.81 -58.16 6.90
N TYR A 239 28.46 -59.11 6.02
CA TYR A 239 27.10 -59.64 5.90
C TYR A 239 26.61 -60.28 7.21
N GLU A 240 27.48 -61.02 7.90
CA GLU A 240 27.16 -61.63 9.20
C GLU A 240 26.87 -60.58 10.30
N ARG A 241 27.48 -59.39 10.24
CA ARG A 241 27.22 -58.29 11.20
C ARG A 241 25.90 -57.54 10.98
N ILE A 242 25.30 -57.61 9.80
CA ILE A 242 24.03 -56.92 9.51
C ILE A 242 22.89 -57.74 10.12
N VAL A 243 22.30 -57.31 11.25
CA VAL A 243 21.26 -58.08 11.96
C VAL A 243 19.84 -57.92 11.39
N ASP A 244 19.62 -56.91 10.54
CA ASP A 244 18.33 -56.60 9.94
C ASP A 244 18.02 -57.55 8.77
N ASN A 245 16.92 -58.30 8.90
CA ASN A 245 16.51 -59.30 7.91
C ASN A 245 16.08 -58.70 6.56
N GLN A 246 15.52 -57.49 6.56
CA GLN A 246 15.13 -56.79 5.34
C GLN A 246 16.39 -56.34 4.59
N LYS A 247 17.33 -55.71 5.29
CA LYS A 247 18.63 -55.33 4.72
C LYS A 247 19.39 -56.53 4.16
N ARG A 248 19.40 -57.66 4.87
CA ARG A 248 20.00 -58.92 4.37
C ARG A 248 19.32 -59.43 3.10
N ALA A 249 18.00 -59.30 2.99
CA ALA A 249 17.27 -59.70 1.78
C ALA A 249 17.66 -58.82 0.59
N GLU A 250 17.76 -57.50 0.81
CA GLU A 250 18.20 -56.56 -0.23
C GLU A 250 19.60 -56.89 -0.77
N LEU A 251 20.53 -57.28 0.11
CA LEU A 251 21.90 -57.65 -0.28
C LEU A 251 22.01 -58.99 -1.02
N ARG A 252 21.09 -59.94 -0.83
CA ARG A 252 21.11 -61.23 -1.56
C ARG A 252 20.71 -61.05 -3.02
N ASP A 253 19.75 -60.17 -3.29
CA ASP A 253 19.26 -59.87 -4.64
C ASP A 253 19.77 -58.49 -5.12
N ILE A 254 21.01 -58.14 -4.76
CA ILE A 254 21.54 -56.78 -4.87
C ILE A 254 21.49 -56.21 -6.29
N VAL A 255 21.71 -57.03 -7.31
CA VAL A 255 21.67 -56.62 -8.73
C VAL A 255 20.26 -56.13 -9.13
N GLN A 256 19.20 -56.68 -8.52
CA GLN A 256 17.82 -56.23 -8.76
C GLN A 256 17.41 -55.05 -7.87
N ASN A 257 18.00 -54.94 -6.68
CA ASN A 257 17.63 -53.95 -5.67
C ASN A 257 18.48 -52.66 -5.72
N MET A 258 19.56 -52.63 -6.50
CA MET A 258 20.37 -51.44 -6.67
C MET A 258 19.81 -50.57 -7.79
N GLN A 259 19.36 -49.36 -7.44
CA GLN A 259 18.84 -48.36 -8.38
C GLN A 259 19.55 -47.01 -8.18
N GLY A 260 19.50 -46.14 -9.18
CA GLY A 260 20.07 -44.78 -9.07
C GLY A 260 21.59 -44.76 -8.98
N LEU A 261 22.27 -45.75 -9.56
CA LEU A 261 23.73 -45.76 -9.73
C LEU A 261 24.11 -45.41 -11.17
N TYR A 262 25.14 -44.60 -11.32
CA TYR A 262 25.64 -44.16 -12.62
C TYR A 262 27.16 -44.30 -12.72
N PRO A 263 27.74 -44.57 -13.91
CA PRO A 263 29.19 -44.59 -14.08
C PRO A 263 29.84 -43.25 -13.70
N ILE A 264 30.98 -43.31 -13.03
CA ILE A 264 31.79 -42.12 -12.77
C ILE A 264 32.53 -41.75 -14.06
N SER A 265 32.10 -40.68 -14.72
CA SER A 265 32.72 -40.19 -15.95
C SER A 265 33.67 -39.03 -15.65
N ILE A 266 34.89 -39.10 -16.19
CA ILE A 266 35.91 -38.04 -16.07
C ILE A 266 35.78 -37.07 -17.24
N ASP A 267 35.55 -37.61 -18.44
CA ASP A 267 35.24 -36.87 -19.67
C ASP A 267 34.27 -37.67 -20.55
N SER A 268 34.01 -37.21 -21.78
CA SER A 268 33.09 -37.86 -22.73
C SER A 268 33.48 -39.28 -23.16
N THR A 269 34.72 -39.70 -22.89
CA THR A 269 35.33 -40.95 -23.39
C THR A 269 35.91 -41.84 -22.30
N ASN A 270 36.22 -41.29 -21.11
CA ASN A 270 36.85 -42.01 -20.01
C ASN A 270 35.92 -42.13 -18.78
N GLN A 271 35.74 -43.37 -18.32
CA GLN A 271 35.06 -43.69 -17.07
C GLN A 271 36.06 -44.26 -16.06
N VAL A 272 35.84 -44.01 -14.77
CA VAL A 272 36.59 -44.65 -13.69
C VAL A 272 36.27 -46.14 -13.70
N GLU A 273 37.29 -46.99 -13.68
CA GLU A 273 37.15 -48.44 -13.70
C GLU A 273 38.09 -49.14 -12.72
N VAL A 274 37.75 -50.40 -12.41
CA VAL A 274 38.68 -51.37 -11.83
C VAL A 274 38.61 -52.65 -12.66
N LEU A 275 39.75 -53.07 -13.22
CA LEU A 275 39.90 -54.26 -14.06
C LEU A 275 38.92 -54.30 -15.25
N GLY A 276 38.70 -53.14 -15.89
CA GLY A 276 37.83 -52.95 -17.04
C GLY A 276 36.34 -52.83 -16.71
N VAL A 277 35.95 -52.85 -15.42
CA VAL A 277 34.56 -52.67 -14.99
C VAL A 277 34.35 -51.25 -14.45
N PRO A 278 33.41 -50.46 -15.02
CA PRO A 278 33.15 -49.10 -14.55
C PRO A 278 32.71 -49.05 -13.08
N LEU A 279 33.34 -48.18 -12.30
CA LEU A 279 32.87 -47.84 -10.96
C LEU A 279 31.66 -46.92 -11.03
N LEU A 280 30.72 -47.16 -10.12
CA LEU A 280 29.46 -46.45 -10.05
C LEU A 280 29.44 -45.48 -8.86
N LYS A 281 28.67 -44.41 -9.01
CA LYS A 281 28.36 -43.41 -7.98
C LYS A 281 26.85 -43.32 -7.75
N LYS A 282 26.47 -42.83 -6.57
CA LYS A 282 25.07 -42.60 -6.17
C LYS A 282 24.49 -41.38 -6.89
N SER A 283 23.23 -41.47 -7.31
CA SER A 283 22.43 -40.30 -7.73
C SER A 283 22.28 -39.31 -6.56
N VAL A 284 22.35 -38.02 -6.86
CA VAL A 284 22.33 -36.94 -5.85
C VAL A 284 20.94 -36.32 -5.69
N GLU A 285 19.92 -36.76 -6.43
CA GLU A 285 18.59 -36.14 -6.37
C GLU A 285 17.87 -36.41 -5.04
N LEU A 286 17.61 -35.35 -4.26
CA LEU A 286 16.76 -35.40 -3.08
C LEU A 286 15.29 -35.51 -3.53
N GLN A 287 14.63 -36.61 -3.16
CA GLN A 287 13.21 -36.78 -3.47
C GLN A 287 12.35 -35.83 -2.63
N ALA A 288 11.32 -35.26 -3.26
CA ALA A 288 10.35 -34.39 -2.59
C ALA A 288 9.64 -35.13 -1.43
N GLY A 289 9.40 -34.43 -0.32
CA GLY A 289 8.74 -34.97 0.87
C GLY A 289 9.62 -35.86 1.75
N VAL A 290 10.90 -36.07 1.40
CA VAL A 290 11.84 -36.83 2.24
C VAL A 290 12.35 -35.98 3.40
N SER A 291 12.72 -34.72 3.15
CA SER A 291 13.24 -33.85 4.20
C SER A 291 12.13 -33.31 5.10
N GLN A 292 12.35 -33.34 6.41
CA GLN A 292 11.44 -32.69 7.36
C GLN A 292 11.64 -31.17 7.43
N PHE A 293 12.70 -30.63 6.80
CA PHE A 293 12.91 -29.18 6.68
C PHE A 293 12.20 -28.57 5.47
N GLU A 294 11.53 -29.37 4.64
CA GLU A 294 10.79 -28.87 3.49
C GLU A 294 9.74 -27.83 3.93
N ILE A 295 9.71 -26.68 3.25
CA ILE A 295 8.82 -25.58 3.59
C ILE A 295 7.35 -25.99 3.45
N ARG A 296 6.55 -25.71 4.49
CA ARG A 296 5.10 -25.91 4.44
C ARG A 296 4.42 -24.64 3.95
N SER A 297 4.45 -24.44 2.64
CA SER A 297 3.89 -23.25 1.96
C SER A 297 2.44 -23.44 1.53
N SER A 298 1.65 -22.36 1.57
CA SER A 298 0.29 -22.29 1.03
C SER A 298 0.22 -21.85 -0.44
N ARG A 299 1.29 -21.23 -0.96
CA ARG A 299 1.36 -20.64 -2.31
C ARG A 299 2.30 -21.37 -3.27
N TYR A 300 3.37 -21.98 -2.74
CA TYR A 300 4.41 -22.59 -3.53
C TYR A 300 4.06 -24.05 -3.88
N THR A 301 3.87 -24.31 -5.17
CA THR A 301 3.32 -25.57 -5.70
C THR A 301 4.30 -26.38 -6.55
N LYS A 302 5.53 -25.89 -6.77
CA LYS A 302 6.54 -26.66 -7.50
C LYS A 302 6.97 -27.89 -6.69
N GLU A 303 7.44 -28.92 -7.40
CA GLU A 303 7.84 -30.21 -6.81
C GLU A 303 9.13 -30.08 -5.97
N ASP A 304 10.05 -29.20 -6.35
CA ASP A 304 11.33 -28.92 -5.69
C ASP A 304 11.19 -27.88 -4.57
N LYS A 305 10.38 -28.19 -3.56
CA LYS A 305 10.18 -27.25 -2.44
C LYS A 305 11.49 -26.97 -1.68
N PRO A 306 11.79 -25.69 -1.39
CA PRO A 306 12.99 -25.35 -0.65
C PRO A 306 13.01 -25.92 0.79
N LEU A 307 14.19 -26.26 1.28
CA LEU A 307 14.40 -26.60 2.69
C LEU A 307 14.66 -25.33 3.52
N VAL A 308 13.98 -25.17 4.64
CA VAL A 308 14.21 -24.04 5.57
C VAL A 308 15.17 -24.51 6.65
N LEU A 309 16.40 -24.00 6.65
CA LEU A 309 17.47 -24.57 7.48
C LEU A 309 17.77 -23.73 8.73
N PRO A 310 18.02 -24.36 9.90
CA PRO A 310 18.46 -23.66 11.10
C PRO A 310 19.83 -22.99 10.90
N VAL A 311 19.97 -21.76 11.37
CA VAL A 311 21.22 -20.98 11.32
C VAL A 311 22.01 -21.03 12.65
N GLU A 312 21.48 -21.72 13.66
CA GLU A 312 22.12 -21.90 14.96
C GLU A 312 22.31 -23.38 15.26
N ARG A 313 23.43 -23.72 15.91
CA ARG A 313 23.67 -25.07 16.43
C ARG A 313 22.78 -25.35 17.63
N GLY A 314 22.37 -26.60 17.82
CA GLY A 314 21.63 -26.98 19.00
C GLY A 314 20.82 -28.26 18.89
N ILE A 315 20.11 -28.58 19.98
CA ILE A 315 19.34 -29.81 20.08
C ILE A 315 17.95 -29.72 19.46
N THR A 316 17.41 -28.51 19.25
CA THR A 316 16.02 -28.26 18.84
C THR A 316 15.65 -29.01 17.57
N TYR A 317 16.49 -28.89 16.54
CA TYR A 317 16.25 -29.48 15.21
C TYR A 317 17.02 -30.78 14.98
N SER A 318 17.85 -31.21 15.94
CA SER A 318 18.84 -32.29 15.78
C SER A 318 18.26 -33.66 15.40
N ASN A 319 16.97 -33.88 15.67
CA ASN A 319 16.29 -35.14 15.37
C ASN A 319 15.53 -35.14 14.03
N LEU A 320 15.40 -33.99 13.36
CA LEU A 320 14.70 -33.90 12.09
C LEU A 320 15.55 -34.51 10.98
N LEU A 321 14.90 -35.26 10.09
CA LEU A 321 15.50 -35.82 8.89
C LEU A 321 15.85 -34.68 7.91
N TYR A 322 17.13 -34.59 7.56
CA TYR A 322 17.65 -33.56 6.68
C TYR A 322 17.66 -34.01 5.22
N THR A 323 18.49 -34.99 4.89
CA THR A 323 18.54 -35.64 3.58
C THR A 323 18.34 -37.14 3.78
N THR A 324 19.43 -37.89 3.92
CA THR A 324 19.43 -39.30 4.33
C THR A 324 19.54 -39.46 5.84
N ASP A 325 20.20 -38.52 6.51
CA ASP A 325 20.46 -38.54 7.95
C ASP A 325 19.75 -37.40 8.69
N LYS A 326 19.75 -37.51 10.02
CA LYS A 326 19.25 -36.47 10.92
C LYS A 326 20.17 -35.25 10.91
N TRP A 327 19.60 -34.07 11.14
CA TRP A 327 20.35 -32.79 11.21
C TRP A 327 21.50 -32.81 12.22
N GLY A 328 21.37 -33.50 13.35
CA GLY A 328 22.43 -33.51 14.37
C GLY A 328 22.54 -32.19 15.15
N LYS A 329 23.45 -32.14 16.13
CA LYS A 329 23.56 -31.00 17.07
C LYS A 329 24.51 -29.89 16.59
N GLU A 330 25.47 -30.25 15.74
CA GLU A 330 26.53 -29.35 15.30
C GLU A 330 26.26 -28.68 13.95
N ASN A 331 25.24 -29.12 13.21
CA ASN A 331 24.91 -28.57 11.90
C ASN A 331 24.18 -27.23 12.03
N TYR A 332 24.51 -26.33 11.12
CA TYR A 332 23.93 -25.01 10.93
C TYR A 332 24.12 -24.59 9.46
N ALA A 333 23.21 -23.79 8.93
CA ALA A 333 23.39 -23.07 7.68
C ALA A 333 23.95 -21.67 7.95
N ASP A 334 24.70 -21.11 7.00
CA ASP A 334 25.15 -19.72 7.09
C ASP A 334 23.95 -18.76 7.04
N PHE A 335 24.09 -17.56 7.62
CA PHE A 335 22.98 -16.61 7.68
C PHE A 335 22.57 -16.08 6.30
N ILE A 336 23.51 -16.02 5.37
CA ILE A 336 23.36 -15.56 3.99
C ILE A 336 24.00 -16.59 3.05
N ASP A 337 23.31 -16.88 1.95
CA ASP A 337 23.89 -17.56 0.79
C ASP A 337 23.97 -16.53 -0.35
N HIS A 338 25.18 -16.36 -0.89
CA HIS A 338 25.46 -15.38 -1.94
C HIS A 338 24.95 -15.80 -3.32
N GLU A 339 24.47 -17.03 -3.48
CA GLU A 339 23.78 -17.49 -4.69
C GLU A 339 22.31 -17.05 -4.65
N PRO A 340 21.89 -16.06 -5.48
CA PRO A 340 20.52 -15.56 -5.49
C PRO A 340 19.49 -16.53 -6.08
N ASP A 341 19.91 -17.40 -7.00
CA ASP A 341 19.06 -18.43 -7.61
C ASP A 341 19.01 -19.66 -6.72
N LEU A 342 17.86 -19.87 -6.07
CA LEU A 342 17.66 -21.01 -5.17
C LEU A 342 17.93 -22.35 -5.86
N SER A 343 17.68 -22.47 -7.16
CA SER A 343 17.90 -23.73 -7.90
C SER A 343 19.38 -24.08 -8.08
N LEU A 344 20.29 -23.12 -7.87
CA LEU A 344 21.74 -23.30 -8.00
C LEU A 344 22.44 -23.57 -6.65
N ARG A 345 21.71 -23.44 -5.53
CA ARG A 345 22.25 -23.64 -4.19
C ARG A 345 22.57 -25.10 -3.89
N HIS A 346 23.57 -25.30 -3.03
CA HIS A 346 23.99 -26.61 -2.53
C HIS A 346 23.75 -26.69 -1.03
N LEU A 347 23.13 -27.80 -0.61
CA LEU A 347 22.75 -28.05 0.78
C LEU A 347 23.97 -28.00 1.71
N PRO A 348 23.97 -27.14 2.75
CA PRO A 348 25.05 -27.09 3.74
C PRO A 348 25.33 -28.46 4.34
N LYS A 349 26.62 -28.82 4.46
CA LYS A 349 27.14 -30.08 5.04
C LYS A 349 26.72 -31.39 4.35
N ASP A 350 25.91 -31.33 3.29
CA ASP A 350 25.54 -32.50 2.47
C ASP A 350 26.02 -32.36 1.01
N GLY A 351 26.06 -31.15 0.46
CA GLY A 351 26.56 -30.87 -0.88
C GLY A 351 25.60 -31.20 -2.02
N THR A 352 24.40 -31.74 -1.75
CA THR A 352 23.37 -31.95 -2.78
C THR A 352 22.88 -30.61 -3.32
N LYS A 353 22.79 -30.48 -4.65
CA LYS A 353 22.15 -29.33 -5.29
C LYS A 353 20.64 -29.38 -5.05
N HIS A 354 20.12 -28.51 -4.19
CA HIS A 354 18.70 -28.41 -3.85
C HIS A 354 18.41 -27.03 -3.26
N PRO A 355 17.26 -26.41 -3.58
CA PRO A 355 16.93 -25.09 -3.04
C PRO A 355 16.79 -25.13 -1.51
N TYR A 356 17.40 -24.15 -0.85
CA TYR A 356 17.22 -23.96 0.58
C TYR A 356 17.18 -22.48 0.94
N LEU A 357 16.56 -22.18 2.08
CA LEU A 357 16.28 -20.84 2.57
C LEU A 357 16.87 -20.65 3.98
N THR A 358 17.38 -19.45 4.23
CA THR A 358 17.90 -19.02 5.53
C THR A 358 17.29 -17.68 5.95
N ILE A 359 17.70 -17.14 7.11
CA ILE A 359 17.14 -15.91 7.66
C ILE A 359 17.23 -14.71 6.70
N SER A 360 18.34 -14.55 5.98
CA SER A 360 18.56 -13.39 5.09
C SER A 360 17.76 -13.47 3.79
N ASP A 361 17.16 -14.61 3.47
CA ASP A 361 16.22 -14.72 2.35
C ASP A 361 14.88 -14.05 2.66
N PHE A 362 14.50 -13.98 3.94
CA PHE A 362 13.22 -13.45 4.37
C PHE A 362 13.30 -12.06 4.99
N LEU A 363 14.35 -11.79 5.79
CA LEU A 363 14.49 -10.52 6.50
C LEU A 363 15.36 -9.52 5.75
N GLU A 364 14.94 -8.26 5.78
CA GLU A 364 15.76 -7.12 5.35
C GLU A 364 16.91 -6.88 6.36
N ASP A 365 18.02 -6.33 5.87
CA ASP A 365 19.20 -6.02 6.69
C ASP A 365 19.00 -4.76 7.55
N ALA A 366 18.06 -3.91 7.15
CA ALA A 366 17.58 -2.78 7.92
C ALA A 366 16.14 -2.97 8.39
N ILE A 367 15.81 -2.42 9.56
CA ILE A 367 14.43 -2.20 10.01
C ILE A 367 14.17 -0.71 10.06
N ILE A 368 13.07 -0.28 9.42
CA ILE A 368 12.71 1.13 9.35
C ILE A 368 11.88 1.48 10.59
N ARG A 369 12.35 2.47 11.34
CA ARG A 369 11.67 3.08 12.47
C ARG A 369 11.05 4.40 12.04
N VAL A 370 9.79 4.60 12.40
CA VAL A 370 9.05 5.84 12.15
C VAL A 370 8.68 6.46 13.49
N PRO A 371 8.95 7.76 13.71
CA PRO A 371 8.73 8.43 15.00
C PRO A 371 7.26 8.81 15.24
N HIS A 372 6.33 7.93 14.85
CA HIS A 372 4.89 8.08 15.02
C HIS A 372 4.26 6.73 15.38
N GLY A 373 3.10 6.74 16.03
CA GLY A 373 2.36 5.52 16.36
C GLY A 373 1.63 4.94 15.14
N LEU A 374 1.75 3.64 14.89
CA LEU A 374 1.04 2.96 13.81
C LEU A 374 -0.46 2.96 14.12
N ASN A 375 -1.27 3.12 13.08
CA ASN A 375 -2.71 2.92 13.17
C ASN A 375 -3.03 1.41 13.23
N ASP A 376 -2.71 0.78 14.36
CA ASP A 376 -2.82 -0.65 14.64
C ASP A 376 -4.25 -1.24 14.46
N SER A 377 -5.27 -0.39 14.43
CA SER A 377 -6.65 -0.79 14.09
C SER A 377 -6.81 -1.18 12.61
N TYR A 378 -5.92 -0.71 11.75
CA TYR A 378 -6.00 -0.87 10.29
C TYR A 378 -4.70 -1.33 9.63
N PHE A 379 -3.60 -1.46 10.39
CA PHE A 379 -2.31 -1.93 9.90
C PHE A 379 -1.71 -2.92 10.89
N PHE A 380 -1.10 -3.99 10.39
CA PHE A 380 -0.44 -4.97 11.23
C PHE A 380 0.92 -4.45 11.71
N ASP A 381 1.12 -4.49 13.02
CA ASP A 381 2.32 -3.98 13.71
C ASP A 381 3.45 -5.02 13.82
N GLY A 382 3.25 -6.24 13.32
CA GLY A 382 4.21 -7.33 13.47
C GLY A 382 4.18 -7.98 14.86
N ASN A 383 3.06 -7.89 15.59
CA ASN A 383 2.93 -8.29 17.00
C ASN A 383 3.97 -7.58 17.87
N PHE A 384 4.03 -6.26 17.75
CA PHE A 384 5.04 -5.45 18.42
C PHE A 384 4.84 -5.46 19.94
N LYS A 385 5.89 -5.79 20.68
CA LYS A 385 5.88 -5.78 22.16
C LYS A 385 6.74 -4.64 22.67
N GLU A 386 6.07 -3.58 23.11
CA GLU A 386 6.69 -2.38 23.68
C GLU A 386 7.38 -2.68 25.02
N ALA A 387 8.58 -2.11 25.21
CA ALA A 387 9.26 -2.17 26.50
C ALA A 387 8.93 -0.98 27.41
N ASN A 388 8.75 0.24 26.85
CA ASN A 388 8.52 1.45 27.66
C ASN A 388 7.88 2.69 26.96
N SER A 389 7.42 2.69 25.70
CA SER A 389 6.67 3.86 25.17
C SER A 389 5.93 3.62 23.84
N SER A 390 4.77 4.27 23.68
CA SER A 390 3.87 4.24 22.52
C SER A 390 4.24 5.19 21.36
N ARG A 391 5.47 5.69 21.31
CA ARG A 391 5.86 6.86 20.50
C ARG A 391 6.47 6.55 19.13
N LEU A 392 6.63 5.28 18.76
CA LEU A 392 7.31 4.90 17.52
C LEU A 392 6.73 3.61 16.96
N SER A 393 7.02 3.37 15.68
CA SER A 393 6.59 2.17 14.97
C SER A 393 7.72 1.62 14.12
N TYR A 394 7.64 0.34 13.79
CA TYR A 394 8.55 -0.31 12.88
C TYR A 394 7.79 -0.81 11.65
N LEU A 395 8.32 -0.55 10.46
CA LEU A 395 7.86 -1.25 9.27
C LEU A 395 8.37 -2.69 9.31
N LEU A 396 7.59 -3.62 8.78
CA LEU A 396 7.96 -5.04 8.82
C LEU A 396 9.19 -5.24 7.92
N PRO A 397 10.32 -5.76 8.44
CA PRO A 397 11.54 -5.93 7.65
C PRO A 397 11.47 -7.24 6.84
N LEU A 398 10.40 -7.42 6.07
CA LEU A 398 10.15 -8.61 5.25
C LEU A 398 10.48 -8.35 3.78
N LYS A 399 11.22 -9.26 3.17
CA LYS A 399 11.46 -9.31 1.73
C LYS A 399 10.24 -9.86 0.99
N PRO A 400 9.99 -9.45 -0.27
CA PRO A 400 8.93 -10.02 -1.11
C PRO A 400 8.98 -11.55 -1.22
N ARG A 401 10.16 -12.15 -1.06
CA ARG A 401 10.38 -13.61 -1.02
C ARG A 401 9.53 -14.32 0.03
N PHE A 402 9.23 -13.69 1.17
CA PHE A 402 8.28 -14.26 2.14
C PHE A 402 6.90 -14.53 1.50
N PHE A 403 6.42 -13.58 0.69
CA PHE A 403 5.10 -13.62 0.06
C PHE A 403 5.02 -14.53 -1.18
N GLU A 404 6.15 -15.10 -1.62
CA GLU A 404 6.19 -16.24 -2.56
C GLU A 404 5.63 -17.51 -1.92
N PHE A 405 5.79 -17.65 -0.59
CA PHE A 405 5.45 -18.87 0.14
C PHE A 405 4.20 -18.72 1.00
N PHE A 406 3.92 -17.52 1.52
CA PHE A 406 2.84 -17.29 2.48
C PHE A 406 2.01 -16.06 2.10
N SER A 407 0.74 -16.07 2.46
CA SER A 407 -0.14 -14.91 2.31
C SER A 407 0.03 -13.88 3.44
N ALA A 408 -0.37 -12.63 3.17
CA ALA A 408 -0.49 -11.61 4.21
C ALA A 408 -1.43 -12.04 5.35
N ASP A 409 -2.54 -12.72 5.03
CA ASP A 409 -3.50 -13.21 6.02
C ASP A 409 -2.86 -14.25 6.96
N GLU A 410 -1.99 -15.13 6.45
CA GLU A 410 -1.24 -16.10 7.27
C GLU A 410 -0.20 -15.41 8.17
N LEU A 411 0.50 -14.39 7.66
CA LEU A 411 1.43 -13.59 8.46
C LEU A 411 0.74 -12.98 9.69
N VAL A 412 -0.47 -12.45 9.50
CA VAL A 412 -1.30 -11.86 10.57
C VAL A 412 -1.87 -12.94 11.50
N SER A 413 -2.41 -14.03 10.94
CA SER A 413 -3.07 -15.09 11.71
C SER A 413 -2.11 -15.96 12.51
N GLY A 414 -0.84 -16.03 12.11
CA GLY A 414 0.17 -16.89 12.73
C GLY A 414 0.13 -18.34 12.25
N ILE A 415 0.96 -19.18 12.87
CA ILE A 415 1.07 -20.62 12.58
C ILE A 415 -0.05 -21.41 13.27
N ASP A 416 -0.37 -21.04 14.51
CA ASP A 416 -1.50 -21.51 15.31
C ASP A 416 -1.92 -20.42 16.31
N GLU A 417 -3.02 -20.63 17.05
CA GLU A 417 -3.60 -19.64 17.97
C GLU A 417 -2.63 -19.05 19.01
N LYS A 418 -1.51 -19.73 19.28
CA LYS A 418 -0.51 -19.31 20.29
C LYS A 418 0.82 -18.87 19.68
N THR A 419 1.01 -19.06 18.38
CA THR A 419 2.31 -18.94 17.73
C THR A 419 2.22 -18.00 16.54
N SER A 420 2.68 -16.75 16.72
CA SER A 420 2.78 -15.79 15.63
C SER A 420 3.91 -16.16 14.65
N MET A 421 3.73 -15.83 13.38
CA MET A 421 4.79 -15.95 12.37
C MET A 421 5.86 -14.87 12.55
N LEU A 422 5.46 -13.63 12.86
CA LEU A 422 6.35 -12.50 13.09
C LEU A 422 6.13 -11.93 14.48
N GLU A 423 7.22 -11.53 15.13
CA GLU A 423 7.20 -10.82 16.42
C GLU A 423 8.35 -9.81 16.48
N ILE A 424 8.04 -8.56 16.82
CA ILE A 424 9.02 -7.49 17.00
C ILE A 424 9.09 -7.14 18.48
N ARG A 425 10.28 -7.15 19.08
CA ARG A 425 10.51 -6.86 20.50
C ARG A 425 11.55 -5.77 20.69
N GLU A 426 11.23 -4.75 21.46
CA GLU A 426 12.27 -3.83 21.93
C GLU A 426 13.21 -4.51 22.94
N THR A 427 14.48 -4.14 22.84
CA THR A 427 15.53 -4.51 23.78
C THR A 427 16.27 -3.26 24.21
N GLY A 428 17.04 -3.29 25.31
CA GLY A 428 17.68 -2.08 25.85
C GLY A 428 18.57 -1.31 24.87
N ASN A 429 19.17 -1.98 23.87
CA ASN A 429 20.11 -1.38 22.91
C ASN A 429 19.71 -1.59 21.44
N GLY A 430 18.48 -2.03 21.14
CA GLY A 430 18.08 -2.37 19.78
C GLY A 430 16.72 -3.05 19.70
N VAL A 431 16.40 -3.63 18.54
CA VAL A 431 15.11 -4.29 18.28
C VAL A 431 15.35 -5.71 17.81
N LYS A 432 14.74 -6.68 18.47
CA LYS A 432 14.81 -8.10 18.09
C LYS A 432 13.59 -8.46 17.26
N VAL A 433 13.83 -8.94 16.04
CA VAL A 433 12.78 -9.49 15.16
C VAL A 433 12.88 -11.01 15.18
N ILE A 434 11.77 -11.67 15.45
CA ILE A 434 11.64 -13.12 15.45
C ILE A 434 10.68 -13.52 14.33
N LEU A 435 11.15 -14.36 13.41
CA LEU A 435 10.39 -14.87 12.26
C LEU A 435 10.33 -16.40 12.33
N ARG A 436 9.14 -16.98 12.23
CA ARG A 436 8.90 -18.42 12.29
C ARG A 436 8.37 -18.91 10.96
N ILE A 437 9.10 -19.80 10.30
CA ILE A 437 8.75 -20.32 8.99
C ILE A 437 8.26 -21.77 9.11
N PRO A 438 6.99 -22.07 8.78
CA PRO A 438 6.44 -23.42 8.80
C PRO A 438 7.20 -24.40 7.91
N ILE A 439 7.44 -25.60 8.44
CA ILE A 439 8.05 -26.74 7.73
C ILE A 439 7.16 -27.98 7.88
N ILE A 440 7.45 -29.04 7.12
CA ILE A 440 6.81 -30.36 7.31
C ILE A 440 7.04 -30.84 8.75
N GLY A 441 8.30 -30.82 9.19
CA GLY A 441 8.71 -31.07 10.56
C GLY A 441 8.37 -32.48 11.07
N ASP A 442 8.25 -32.59 12.39
CA ASP A 442 7.74 -33.78 13.08
C ASP A 442 6.60 -33.38 14.04
N ASN A 443 6.18 -34.32 14.91
CA ASN A 443 5.10 -34.04 15.87
C ASN A 443 5.46 -32.98 16.94
N ARG A 444 6.73 -32.59 17.08
CA ARG A 444 7.23 -31.65 18.10
C ARG A 444 7.66 -30.32 17.47
N VAL A 445 8.37 -30.36 16.35
CA VAL A 445 8.91 -29.21 15.65
C VAL A 445 8.13 -28.99 14.37
N ARG A 446 7.46 -27.83 14.27
CA ARG A 446 6.56 -27.49 13.14
C ARG A 446 7.02 -26.28 12.33
N TYR A 447 8.11 -25.64 12.74
CA TYR A 447 8.67 -24.44 12.10
C TYR A 447 10.15 -24.31 12.45
N VAL A 448 10.89 -23.55 11.64
CA VAL A 448 12.21 -23.00 12.00
C VAL A 448 12.02 -21.58 12.51
N GLU A 449 12.57 -21.29 13.69
CA GLU A 449 12.61 -19.94 14.27
C GLU A 449 13.92 -19.24 13.90
N TYR A 450 13.78 -18.07 13.29
CA TYR A 450 14.84 -17.13 12.99
C TYR A 450 14.75 -15.92 13.91
N SER A 451 15.90 -15.36 14.26
CA SER A 451 16.00 -14.18 15.12
C SER A 451 17.12 -13.27 14.63
N ARG A 452 16.83 -11.99 14.41
CA ARG A 452 17.83 -10.96 14.08
C ARG A 452 17.72 -9.79 15.05
N LEU A 453 18.85 -9.29 15.53
CA LEU A 453 18.92 -8.09 16.37
C LEU A 453 19.35 -6.91 15.51
N TYR A 454 18.55 -5.85 15.54
CA TYR A 454 18.80 -4.60 14.83
C TYR A 454 19.29 -3.56 15.82
N PHE A 455 20.44 -2.94 15.53
CA PHE A 455 21.08 -1.98 16.41
C PHE A 455 20.85 -0.54 15.93
N GLY A 456 20.69 0.37 16.89
CA GLY A 456 20.70 1.81 16.64
C GLY A 456 22.08 2.43 16.91
N GLY A 457 22.22 3.73 16.60
CA GLY A 457 23.52 4.41 16.59
C GLY A 457 24.29 4.08 15.31
N ASN A 458 25.24 4.91 14.90
CA ASN A 458 25.94 4.86 13.59
C ASN A 458 26.72 3.55 13.33
N VAL A 459 26.02 2.44 13.17
CA VAL A 459 26.50 1.08 12.93
C VAL A 459 25.93 0.65 11.58
N GLN A 460 26.71 -0.07 10.79
CA GLN A 460 26.23 -0.67 9.53
C GLN A 460 25.70 -2.06 9.80
N ALA A 461 24.74 -2.51 8.99
CA ALA A 461 24.30 -3.90 9.04
C ALA A 461 25.46 -4.85 8.66
N ASP A 462 25.55 -5.99 9.32
CA ASP A 462 26.48 -7.07 9.03
C ASP A 462 25.68 -8.39 8.88
N PRO A 463 25.22 -8.70 7.65
CA PRO A 463 24.42 -9.90 7.38
C PRO A 463 25.17 -11.20 7.68
N GLU A 464 26.51 -11.20 7.53
CA GLU A 464 27.38 -12.36 7.84
C GLU A 464 27.44 -12.67 9.33
N ARG A 465 27.15 -11.67 10.18
CA ARG A 465 27.00 -11.83 11.63
C ARG A 465 25.55 -11.84 12.11
N ASN A 466 24.59 -11.75 11.18
CA ASN A 466 23.16 -11.60 11.47
C ASN A 466 22.84 -10.39 12.36
N GLU A 467 23.57 -9.28 12.14
CA GLU A 467 23.38 -8.00 12.82
C GLU A 467 22.71 -7.01 11.86
N GLY A 468 21.53 -6.52 12.20
CA GLY A 468 20.81 -5.54 11.40
C GLY A 468 20.98 -4.11 11.89
N VAL A 469 20.51 -3.13 11.12
CA VAL A 469 20.53 -1.70 11.47
C VAL A 469 19.13 -1.10 11.59
N ILE A 470 18.93 -0.17 12.53
CA ILE A 470 17.71 0.64 12.65
C ILE A 470 17.88 1.94 11.86
N LEU A 471 16.95 2.24 10.95
CA LEU A 471 16.94 3.47 10.17
C LEU A 471 15.72 4.33 10.49
N ASP A 472 15.92 5.63 10.72
CA ASP A 472 14.83 6.56 11.02
C ASP A 472 14.28 7.21 9.74
N PHE A 473 13.00 6.96 9.45
CA PHE A 473 12.30 7.55 8.31
C PHE A 473 11.22 8.51 8.80
N ARG A 474 11.04 9.61 8.07
CA ARG A 474 10.04 10.65 8.39
C ARG A 474 9.04 10.78 7.25
N PHE A 475 7.94 10.05 7.38
CA PHE A 475 6.84 10.11 6.42
C PHE A 475 5.53 9.75 7.10
N THR A 476 4.44 10.11 6.45
CA THR A 476 3.09 9.65 6.75
C THR A 476 2.33 9.41 5.44
N GLY A 477 1.04 9.10 5.54
CA GLY A 477 0.21 8.82 4.38
C GLY A 477 -1.09 8.15 4.75
N PHE A 478 -1.80 7.67 3.73
CA PHE A 478 -3.10 7.02 3.91
C PHE A 478 -3.43 6.03 2.80
N ILE A 479 -4.46 5.21 3.04
CA ILE A 479 -5.14 4.38 2.04
C ILE A 479 -6.62 4.77 1.97
N MET A 480 -7.16 4.87 0.76
CA MET A 480 -8.58 5.13 0.50
C MET A 480 -9.11 4.26 -0.65
N PRO A 481 -10.12 3.39 -0.42
CA PRO A 481 -10.61 2.91 0.87
C PRO A 481 -9.72 1.80 1.45
N ASN A 482 -9.78 1.59 2.77
CA ASN A 482 -9.23 0.37 3.39
C ASN A 482 -10.21 -0.83 3.30
N ILE A 483 -10.53 -1.22 2.07
CA ILE A 483 -11.45 -2.33 1.75
C ILE A 483 -10.84 -3.22 0.66
N ARG A 484 -10.87 -4.55 0.85
CA ARG A 484 -10.55 -5.52 -0.22
C ARG A 484 -11.81 -5.80 -1.02
N PHE A 485 -11.79 -5.44 -2.31
CA PHE A 485 -12.96 -5.60 -3.19
C PHE A 485 -13.19 -7.07 -3.54
N ALA A 486 -14.45 -7.51 -3.47
CA ALA A 486 -14.83 -8.85 -3.88
C ALA A 486 -14.71 -9.03 -5.41
N ASN A 487 -15.00 -7.97 -6.15
CA ASN A 487 -14.76 -7.86 -7.59
C ASN A 487 -13.59 -6.89 -7.85
N PRO A 488 -12.40 -7.39 -8.24
CA PRO A 488 -11.24 -6.53 -8.50
C PRO A 488 -11.49 -5.43 -9.54
N GLU A 489 -12.37 -5.64 -10.53
CA GLU A 489 -12.70 -4.61 -11.55
C GLU A 489 -13.36 -3.36 -10.95
N GLU A 490 -13.98 -3.48 -9.77
CA GLU A 490 -14.53 -2.33 -9.04
C GLU A 490 -13.47 -1.64 -8.16
N ALA A 491 -12.29 -2.22 -8.00
CA ALA A 491 -11.29 -1.66 -7.10
C ALA A 491 -10.76 -0.32 -7.61
N ILE A 492 -10.85 0.70 -6.76
CA ILE A 492 -10.25 2.01 -6.99
C ILE A 492 -9.61 2.43 -5.66
N TYR A 493 -8.29 2.37 -5.61
CA TYR A 493 -7.50 2.82 -4.46
C TYR A 493 -6.79 4.13 -4.77
N ARG A 494 -6.69 4.96 -3.75
CA ARG A 494 -5.74 6.07 -3.65
C ARG A 494 -4.89 5.85 -2.41
N VAL A 495 -3.58 5.83 -2.60
CA VAL A 495 -2.62 5.70 -1.51
C VAL A 495 -1.67 6.88 -1.57
N SER A 496 -1.50 7.60 -0.48
CA SER A 496 -0.60 8.75 -0.42
C SER A 496 0.63 8.45 0.42
N CYS A 497 1.77 8.99 -0.01
CA CYS A 497 3.00 9.12 0.77
C CYS A 497 3.34 10.60 0.91
N ILE A 498 3.47 11.07 2.13
CA ILE A 498 3.77 12.46 2.47
C ILE A 498 5.07 12.46 3.27
N SER A 499 6.09 13.13 2.75
CA SER A 499 7.39 13.30 3.40
C SER A 499 7.90 14.72 3.20
N ASP A 500 8.97 15.10 3.90
CA ASP A 500 9.69 16.32 3.56
C ASP A 500 10.17 16.27 2.10
N PHE A 501 10.16 17.40 1.39
CA PHE A 501 10.44 17.43 -0.05
C PHE A 501 11.81 16.87 -0.46
N LYS A 502 12.80 16.99 0.43
CA LYS A 502 14.16 16.48 0.20
C LYS A 502 14.27 14.97 0.36
N LEU A 503 13.29 14.34 1.02
CA LEU A 503 13.22 12.90 1.21
C LEU A 503 12.46 12.29 0.03
N ASN A 504 13.09 11.33 -0.63
CA ASN A 504 12.48 10.60 -1.74
C ASN A 504 12.15 9.19 -1.27
N TYR A 505 10.87 8.99 -0.96
CA TYR A 505 10.31 7.70 -0.64
C TYR A 505 9.32 7.26 -1.70
N THR A 506 9.47 6.01 -2.13
CA THR A 506 8.64 5.38 -3.15
C THR A 506 7.81 4.27 -2.53
N LEU A 507 6.51 4.22 -2.84
CA LEU A 507 5.64 3.10 -2.47
C LEU A 507 5.51 2.14 -3.65
N ARG A 508 5.69 0.85 -3.39
CA ARG A 508 5.36 -0.24 -4.32
C ARG A 508 4.28 -1.12 -3.73
N PHE A 509 3.40 -1.63 -4.58
CA PHE A 509 2.24 -2.43 -4.17
C PHE A 509 2.43 -3.86 -4.68
N TYR A 510 1.95 -4.84 -3.93
CA TYR A 510 2.16 -6.24 -4.27
C TYR A 510 0.90 -7.08 -4.05
N GLU A 511 0.70 -8.08 -4.91
CA GLU A 511 -0.19 -9.22 -4.68
C GLU A 511 0.66 -10.48 -4.66
N GLY A 512 0.83 -11.07 -3.48
CA GLY A 512 1.93 -12.01 -3.23
C GLY A 512 3.29 -11.44 -3.55
N SER A 513 4.11 -12.16 -4.29
CA SER A 513 5.44 -11.68 -4.69
C SER A 513 5.44 -10.79 -5.93
N GLN A 514 4.28 -10.62 -6.59
CA GLN A 514 4.19 -9.89 -7.84
C GLN A 514 3.94 -8.40 -7.60
N PRO A 515 4.78 -7.51 -8.13
CA PRO A 515 4.56 -6.07 -8.02
C PRO A 515 3.38 -5.63 -8.89
N ILE A 516 2.67 -4.62 -8.42
CA ILE A 516 1.54 -4.00 -9.10
C ILE A 516 1.96 -2.59 -9.52
N GLU A 517 1.76 -2.28 -10.80
CA GLU A 517 1.93 -0.93 -11.31
C GLU A 517 0.83 0.01 -10.79
N ALA A 518 1.25 1.18 -10.36
CA ALA A 518 0.39 2.26 -9.91
C ALA A 518 0.71 3.54 -10.68
N GLU A 519 -0.32 4.29 -11.01
CA GLU A 519 -0.20 5.62 -11.60
C GLU A 519 0.19 6.62 -10.51
N ILE A 520 1.20 7.47 -10.76
CA ILE A 520 1.81 8.34 -9.74
C ILE A 520 1.58 9.81 -10.08
N ASP A 521 1.06 10.56 -9.13
CA ASP A 521 0.95 12.01 -9.18
C ASP A 521 1.65 12.64 -7.97
N CYS A 522 2.48 13.66 -8.20
CA CYS A 522 3.12 14.43 -7.14
C CYS A 522 2.62 15.88 -7.23
N ARG A 523 1.95 16.36 -6.18
CA ARG A 523 1.29 17.67 -6.21
C ARG A 523 2.28 18.83 -6.02
N ASN A 524 3.21 18.69 -5.07
CA ASN A 524 4.31 19.65 -4.92
C ASN A 524 5.56 19.14 -5.65
N LYS A 525 5.99 19.84 -6.70
CA LYS A 525 7.20 19.50 -7.49
C LYS A 525 8.34 20.51 -7.36
N GLU A 526 8.10 21.65 -6.70
CA GLU A 526 9.00 22.80 -6.80
C GLU A 526 9.31 23.46 -5.44
N ILE A 527 8.38 23.43 -4.48
CA ILE A 527 8.53 24.16 -3.21
C ILE A 527 9.27 23.29 -2.20
N SER A 528 10.59 23.44 -2.14
CA SER A 528 11.50 22.58 -1.37
C SER A 528 11.39 22.66 0.15
N ASP A 529 10.85 23.76 0.67
CA ASP A 529 10.66 23.97 2.13
C ASP A 529 9.32 23.41 2.63
N ASN A 530 8.56 22.77 1.74
CA ASN A 530 7.25 22.22 2.01
C ASN A 530 7.25 20.67 2.02
N LEU A 531 6.11 20.04 2.30
CA LEU A 531 5.93 18.59 2.17
C LEU A 531 5.77 18.19 0.69
N LYS A 532 6.12 16.95 0.37
CA LYS A 532 5.98 16.31 -0.95
C LYS A 532 4.91 15.22 -0.90
N PRO A 533 3.64 15.59 -1.11
CA PRO A 533 2.54 14.63 -1.24
C PRO A 533 2.61 13.92 -2.59
N THR A 534 2.83 12.61 -2.55
CA THR A 534 2.84 11.71 -3.72
C THR A 534 1.68 10.73 -3.61
N THR A 535 0.80 10.72 -4.60
CA THR A 535 -0.41 9.89 -4.65
C THR A 535 -0.25 8.79 -5.69
N TYR A 536 -0.53 7.57 -5.28
CA TYR A 536 -0.54 6.36 -6.09
C TYR A 536 -1.99 5.94 -6.35
N SER A 537 -2.33 5.74 -7.61
CA SER A 537 -3.66 5.33 -8.06
C SER A 537 -3.60 3.90 -8.60
N ILE A 538 -4.38 3.00 -7.98
CA ILE A 538 -4.47 1.59 -8.36
C ILE A 538 -5.93 1.32 -8.70
N GLU A 539 -6.21 0.89 -9.92
CA GLU A 539 -7.56 0.66 -10.42
C GLU A 539 -7.68 -0.76 -10.99
N LYS A 540 -8.87 -1.35 -10.87
CA LYS A 540 -9.24 -2.67 -11.40
C LYS A 540 -8.47 -3.87 -10.83
N ARG A 541 -7.72 -3.68 -9.73
CA ARG A 541 -6.99 -4.74 -9.03
C ARG A 541 -6.92 -4.47 -7.53
N ASN A 542 -6.85 -5.54 -6.74
CA ASN A 542 -6.53 -5.49 -5.31
C ASN A 542 -5.01 -5.58 -5.09
N PHE A 543 -4.55 -5.22 -3.89
CA PHE A 543 -3.19 -5.48 -3.42
C PHE A 543 -3.22 -6.01 -1.98
N GLU A 544 -2.14 -6.64 -1.54
CA GLU A 544 -2.02 -7.27 -0.21
C GLU A 544 -1.16 -6.44 0.75
N TYR A 545 -0.07 -5.83 0.26
CA TYR A 545 0.83 -5.01 1.08
C TYR A 545 1.52 -3.91 0.29
N ILE A 546 2.12 -2.97 1.03
CA ILE A 546 2.84 -1.82 0.51
C ILE A 546 4.30 -1.94 0.95
N GLN A 547 5.25 -1.82 0.02
CA GLN A 547 6.67 -1.72 0.31
C GLN A 547 7.12 -0.26 0.15
N LEU A 548 7.63 0.33 1.22
CA LEU A 548 8.33 1.60 1.21
C LEU A 548 9.78 1.36 0.79
N ILE A 549 10.31 2.23 -0.07
CA ILE A 549 11.69 2.21 -0.53
C ILE A 549 12.25 3.64 -0.48
N ASP A 550 13.48 3.85 0.00
CA ASP A 550 14.20 5.10 -0.22
C ASP A 550 15.01 5.05 -1.52
N ASP A 551 15.01 6.16 -2.27
CA ASP A 551 15.66 6.21 -3.59
C ASP A 551 17.20 6.24 -3.51
N TYR A 552 17.79 6.37 -2.31
CA TYR A 552 19.24 6.49 -2.11
C TYR A 552 19.91 5.11 -1.97
N ASP A 553 19.68 4.47 -0.84
CA ASP A 553 20.35 3.21 -0.48
C ASP A 553 19.42 1.99 -0.71
N MET A 554 18.21 2.22 -1.24
CA MET A 554 17.23 1.19 -1.60
C MET A 554 16.84 0.29 -0.42
N HIS A 555 16.87 0.82 0.81
CA HIS A 555 16.32 0.20 2.00
C HIS A 555 14.83 0.04 1.87
N ARG A 556 14.30 -1.04 2.46
CA ARG A 556 12.91 -1.44 2.27
C ARG A 556 12.24 -1.75 3.59
N GLY A 557 10.96 -1.42 3.68
CA GLY A 557 10.10 -1.81 4.79
C GLY A 557 8.68 -2.02 4.31
N VAL A 558 7.98 -2.97 4.93
CA VAL A 558 6.61 -3.32 4.54
C VAL A 558 5.60 -2.69 5.51
N LEU A 559 4.62 -2.00 4.93
CA LEU A 559 3.35 -1.63 5.56
C LEU A 559 2.30 -2.67 5.14
N LEU A 560 1.62 -3.27 6.11
CA LEU A 560 0.62 -4.31 5.87
C LEU A 560 -0.78 -3.83 6.27
N PRO A 561 -1.62 -3.39 5.33
CA PRO A 561 -2.98 -2.97 5.62
C PRO A 561 -3.87 -4.16 6.01
N LEU A 562 -4.72 -3.96 7.01
CA LEU A 562 -5.76 -4.89 7.44
C LEU A 562 -7.07 -4.51 6.73
N PHE A 563 -7.23 -5.02 5.51
CA PHE A 563 -8.40 -4.73 4.68
C PHE A 563 -9.68 -5.37 5.22
N SER A 564 -10.73 -4.56 5.37
CA SER A 564 -12.08 -5.09 5.56
C SER A 564 -12.61 -5.70 4.25
N LYS A 565 -13.44 -6.74 4.33
CA LYS A 565 -14.04 -7.37 3.14
C LYS A 565 -15.21 -6.54 2.63
N GLN A 566 -15.26 -6.28 1.33
CA GLN A 566 -16.40 -5.59 0.71
C GLN A 566 -17.70 -6.38 0.92
N TYR A 567 -18.71 -5.71 1.47
CA TYR A 567 -20.10 -6.19 1.48
C TYR A 567 -20.90 -5.40 0.44
N SER A 568 -21.78 -6.04 -0.33
CA SER A 568 -22.58 -5.38 -1.37
C SER A 568 -24.02 -5.85 -1.28
N GLY A 569 -24.79 -5.23 -0.39
CA GLY A 569 -26.18 -5.61 -0.15
C GLY A 569 -27.15 -4.46 0.05
N LYS A 570 -26.66 -3.24 0.24
CA LYS A 570 -27.50 -2.05 0.45
C LYS A 570 -27.63 -1.22 -0.81
N GLN A 571 -28.77 -0.57 -0.97
CA GLN A 571 -29.02 0.39 -2.04
C GLN A 571 -29.15 1.77 -1.42
N PHE A 572 -28.65 2.78 -2.11
CA PHE A 572 -28.62 4.15 -1.63
C PHE A 572 -29.17 5.10 -2.70
N LYS A 573 -29.91 6.10 -2.24
CA LYS A 573 -30.23 7.30 -3.02
C LYS A 573 -29.33 8.43 -2.53
N VAL A 574 -28.70 9.15 -3.46
CA VAL A 574 -27.85 10.31 -3.17
C VAL A 574 -28.33 11.49 -3.99
N SER A 575 -28.50 12.63 -3.34
CA SER A 575 -28.86 13.90 -3.97
C SER A 575 -27.72 14.91 -3.82
N ILE A 576 -27.25 15.47 -4.93
CA ILE A 576 -26.11 16.38 -4.99
C ILE A 576 -26.53 17.73 -5.55
N ASP A 577 -26.52 18.75 -4.70
CA ASP A 577 -26.71 20.14 -5.11
C ASP A 577 -25.34 20.80 -5.32
N LEU A 578 -24.82 20.69 -6.55
CA LEU A 578 -23.69 21.47 -7.04
C LEU A 578 -24.17 22.91 -7.24
N GLY A 579 -24.11 23.74 -6.20
CA GLY A 579 -24.55 25.13 -6.28
C GLY A 579 -23.49 26.05 -6.90
N THR A 580 -23.91 27.23 -7.35
CA THR A 580 -23.02 28.29 -7.88
C THR A 580 -21.92 28.69 -6.89
N SER A 581 -22.25 28.74 -5.60
CA SER A 581 -21.35 29.20 -4.53
C SER A 581 -21.02 28.11 -3.52
N ASN A 582 -21.98 27.24 -3.20
CA ASN A 582 -21.78 26.16 -2.24
C ASN A 582 -22.42 24.87 -2.73
N THR A 583 -21.75 23.75 -2.47
CA THR A 583 -22.23 22.40 -2.74
C THR A 583 -22.82 21.79 -1.48
N HIS A 584 -23.92 21.03 -1.60
CA HIS A 584 -24.52 20.26 -0.51
C HIS A 584 -24.83 18.83 -0.98
N LEU A 585 -24.80 17.88 -0.04
CA LEU A 585 -25.07 16.47 -0.34
C LEU A 585 -25.85 15.79 0.79
N GLU A 586 -26.89 15.05 0.40
CA GLU A 586 -27.66 14.16 1.28
C GLU A 586 -27.68 12.75 0.69
N TYR A 587 -27.77 11.75 1.57
CA TYR A 587 -27.96 10.36 1.18
C TYR A 587 -29.02 9.68 2.06
N MET A 588 -29.58 8.59 1.55
CA MET A 588 -30.57 7.77 2.25
C MET A 588 -30.41 6.31 1.81
N ALA A 589 -30.36 5.37 2.75
CA ALA A 589 -30.41 3.95 2.41
C ALA A 589 -31.87 3.54 2.11
N ASN A 590 -32.07 2.58 1.21
CA ASN A 590 -33.42 2.07 0.96
C ASN A 590 -34.04 1.48 2.23
N GLY A 591 -35.20 2.01 2.61
CA GLY A 591 -35.92 1.66 3.84
C GLY A 591 -35.71 2.62 5.01
N ASP A 592 -34.78 3.56 4.92
CA ASP A 592 -34.65 4.63 5.91
C ASP A 592 -35.86 5.60 5.81
N LEU A 593 -36.30 6.11 6.96
CA LEU A 593 -37.40 7.08 7.05
C LEU A 593 -36.94 8.53 6.84
N GLU A 594 -35.64 8.81 7.04
CA GLU A 594 -35.07 10.15 6.95
C GLU A 594 -33.70 10.13 6.25
N SER A 595 -33.43 11.17 5.46
CA SER A 595 -32.11 11.38 4.86
C SER A 595 -31.10 11.90 5.89
N ARG A 596 -29.82 11.75 5.54
CA ARG A 596 -28.70 12.27 6.32
C ARG A 596 -27.79 13.12 5.45
N THR A 597 -27.33 14.24 6.01
CA THR A 597 -26.24 15.02 5.43
C THR A 597 -24.99 14.15 5.36
N PHE A 598 -24.26 14.25 4.26
CA PHE A 598 -23.03 13.49 4.09
C PHE A 598 -21.97 13.91 5.11
N SER A 599 -21.51 12.94 5.89
CA SER A 599 -20.53 13.10 6.95
C SER A 599 -19.87 11.77 7.23
N TYR A 600 -18.61 11.79 7.65
CA TYR A 600 -17.86 10.60 8.03
C TYR A 600 -16.89 10.93 9.16
N ASN A 601 -16.55 9.91 9.95
CA ASN A 601 -15.65 10.01 11.09
C ASN A 601 -14.17 9.85 10.68
N PRO A 602 -13.21 10.14 11.58
CA PRO A 602 -11.80 9.91 11.32
C PRO A 602 -11.51 8.47 10.87
N ASP A 603 -10.61 8.33 9.91
CA ASP A 603 -10.12 7.07 9.36
C ASP A 603 -11.17 6.18 8.64
N GLU A 604 -12.43 6.64 8.53
CA GLU A 604 -13.54 5.92 7.87
C GLU A 604 -13.45 5.98 6.33
N LEU A 605 -13.08 7.14 5.79
CA LEU A 605 -12.91 7.35 4.36
C LEU A 605 -11.44 7.23 3.97
N VAL A 606 -10.59 8.03 4.62
CA VAL A 606 -9.15 8.13 4.41
C VAL A 606 -8.46 7.52 5.63
N THR A 607 -7.90 6.32 5.50
CA THR A 607 -7.30 5.58 6.62
C THR A 607 -5.81 5.87 6.70
N ARG A 608 -5.37 6.60 7.74
CA ARG A 608 -3.97 7.01 7.90
C ARG A 608 -3.05 5.85 8.29
N PHE A 609 -1.80 5.88 7.81
CA PHE A 609 -0.74 4.94 8.22
C PHE A 609 -0.41 5.08 9.71
N PHE A 610 -0.27 6.33 10.17
CA PHE A 610 0.14 6.67 11.53
C PHE A 610 -0.89 7.58 12.20
N ILE A 611 -0.96 7.51 13.52
CA ILE A 611 -1.82 8.33 14.38
C ILE A 611 -1.00 8.99 15.48
N PRO A 612 -1.41 10.18 15.96
CA PRO A 612 -0.70 10.86 17.02
C PRO A 612 -0.82 10.08 18.33
N LYS A 613 0.32 9.72 18.92
CA LYS A 613 0.40 9.03 20.22
C LYS A 613 1.38 9.71 21.17
N ASP A 614 1.83 10.94 20.88
CA ASP A 614 2.73 11.65 21.78
C ASP A 614 1.99 12.09 23.05
N VAL A 615 2.47 11.64 24.21
CA VAL A 615 1.88 11.97 25.51
C VAL A 615 2.90 12.77 26.32
N VAL A 616 2.55 14.02 26.64
CA VAL A 616 3.31 14.90 27.53
C VAL A 616 2.40 15.28 28.69
N ASP A 617 2.86 15.04 29.93
CA ASP A 617 2.10 15.28 31.17
C ASP A 617 0.67 14.68 31.18
N GLY A 618 0.49 13.52 30.55
CA GLY A 618 -0.80 12.83 30.46
C GLY A 618 -1.78 13.39 29.42
N LYS A 619 -1.36 14.37 28.61
CA LYS A 619 -2.12 14.88 27.46
C LYS A 619 -1.51 14.39 26.16
N ILE A 620 -2.36 14.00 25.22
CA ILE A 620 -1.93 13.64 23.86
C ILE A 620 -1.67 14.93 23.08
N TYR A 621 -0.46 15.08 22.54
CA TYR A 621 -0.05 16.14 21.62
C TYR A 621 -0.03 15.58 20.19
N ASN A 622 -0.43 16.41 19.22
CA ASN A 622 -0.43 16.02 17.82
C ASN A 622 0.96 16.25 17.19
N ASP A 623 1.79 15.22 17.14
CA ASP A 623 3.11 15.23 16.48
C ASP A 623 3.04 15.17 14.95
N LEU A 624 1.83 15.05 14.38
CA LEU A 624 1.52 15.10 12.95
C LEU A 624 0.75 16.37 12.55
N GLU A 625 0.75 17.42 13.39
CA GLU A 625 -0.06 18.63 13.15
C GLU A 625 0.19 19.27 11.78
N ARG A 626 1.47 19.35 11.36
CA ARG A 626 1.85 19.87 10.05
C ARG A 626 1.25 19.00 8.96
N GLU A 627 1.51 17.69 8.99
CA GLU A 627 1.08 16.71 8.00
C GLU A 627 -0.46 16.63 7.90
N ASP A 628 -1.16 16.66 9.04
CA ASP A 628 -2.62 16.66 9.12
C ASP A 628 -3.22 17.93 8.46
N ALA A 629 -2.58 19.10 8.61
CA ALA A 629 -3.01 20.30 7.92
C ALA A 629 -2.91 20.15 6.39
N PHE A 630 -1.82 19.55 5.88
CA PHE A 630 -1.67 19.23 4.46
C PHE A 630 -2.68 18.19 3.99
N LEU A 631 -2.89 17.12 4.77
CA LEU A 631 -3.88 16.10 4.49
C LEU A 631 -5.28 16.71 4.31
N ASN A 632 -5.69 17.59 5.23
CA ASN A 632 -6.99 18.24 5.17
C ASN A 632 -7.15 19.26 4.03
N TYR A 633 -6.05 19.77 3.45
CA TYR A 633 -6.09 20.72 2.33
C TYR A 633 -5.95 20.07 0.94
N ASP A 634 -4.97 19.18 0.78
CA ASP A 634 -4.68 18.53 -0.50
C ASP A 634 -5.55 17.31 -0.78
N TYR A 635 -6.15 16.75 0.26
CA TYR A 635 -7.01 15.57 0.19
C TYR A 635 -8.39 15.83 0.81
N PHE A 636 -9.18 14.76 0.95
CA PHE A 636 -10.39 14.84 1.75
C PHE A 636 -10.04 14.94 3.23
N PRO A 637 -10.76 15.76 4.00
CA PRO A 637 -10.46 15.97 5.40
C PRO A 637 -10.63 14.66 6.19
N LEU A 638 -9.87 14.50 7.27
CA LEU A 638 -9.96 13.32 8.14
C LEU A 638 -11.35 13.19 8.77
N LEU A 639 -11.97 14.32 9.12
CA LEU A 639 -13.31 14.42 9.68
C LEU A 639 -14.15 15.36 8.82
N LEU A 640 -15.34 14.91 8.43
CA LEU A 640 -16.32 15.73 7.72
C LEU A 640 -17.66 15.69 8.44
N GLY A 641 -18.10 16.82 8.99
CA GLY A 641 -19.39 16.92 9.69
C GLY A 641 -19.49 18.12 10.62
N LYS A 642 -20.58 18.20 11.39
CA LYS A 642 -20.88 19.35 12.28
C LYS A 642 -19.84 19.62 13.37
N ASN A 643 -18.97 18.64 13.66
CA ASN A 643 -17.93 18.74 14.68
C ASN A 643 -16.57 19.19 14.12
N SER A 644 -16.51 19.63 12.86
CA SER A 644 -15.28 20.10 12.20
C SER A 644 -15.51 21.36 11.36
N ASN A 645 -14.44 22.09 11.05
CA ASN A 645 -14.46 23.20 10.08
C ASN A 645 -14.78 22.73 8.65
N SER A 646 -14.57 21.45 8.37
CA SER A 646 -14.97 20.80 7.12
C SER A 646 -16.37 20.21 7.25
N CYS A 647 -17.37 20.79 6.60
CA CYS A 647 -18.73 20.25 6.58
C CYS A 647 -19.50 20.68 5.33
N PHE A 648 -20.62 19.99 5.05
CA PHE A 648 -21.60 20.45 4.08
C PHE A 648 -22.65 21.38 4.72
N PRO A 649 -23.09 22.44 4.02
CA PRO A 649 -22.65 22.86 2.68
C PRO A 649 -21.24 23.46 2.70
N THR A 650 -20.43 23.14 1.68
CA THR A 650 -19.05 23.62 1.52
C THR A 650 -18.92 24.51 0.29
N ARG A 651 -17.87 25.34 0.19
CA ARG A 651 -17.63 26.22 -0.97
C ARG A 651 -17.47 25.38 -2.25
N THR A 652 -18.11 25.80 -3.34
CA THR A 652 -17.92 25.19 -4.68
C THR A 652 -16.63 25.71 -5.32
N VAL A 653 -15.50 25.13 -4.92
CA VAL A 653 -14.16 25.46 -5.43
C VAL A 653 -13.40 24.19 -5.77
N LEU A 654 -12.65 24.21 -6.86
CA LEU A 654 -11.70 23.17 -7.21
C LEU A 654 -10.28 23.67 -6.92
N SER A 655 -9.50 22.90 -6.15
CA SER A 655 -8.07 23.13 -5.94
C SER A 655 -7.29 22.25 -6.91
N HIS A 656 -6.31 22.81 -7.60
CA HIS A 656 -5.42 22.10 -8.51
C HIS A 656 -3.97 22.55 -8.34
N VAL A 657 -3.01 21.75 -8.81
CA VAL A 657 -1.61 22.18 -8.86
C VAL A 657 -1.44 23.41 -9.76
N ARG A 658 -0.53 24.33 -9.44
CA ARG A 658 -0.18 25.46 -10.31
C ARG A 658 0.28 24.96 -11.69
N ASP A 659 0.01 25.75 -12.74
CA ASP A 659 0.43 25.47 -14.12
C ASP A 659 -0.10 24.12 -14.65
N ILE A 660 -1.31 23.75 -14.21
CA ILE A 660 -1.93 22.48 -14.60
C ILE A 660 -2.19 22.43 -16.10
N ASP A 661 -1.73 21.35 -16.75
CA ASP A 661 -2.05 21.09 -18.15
C ASP A 661 -3.47 20.53 -18.30
N TRP A 662 -4.46 21.37 -18.59
CA TRP A 662 -5.84 20.93 -18.79
C TRP A 662 -6.05 20.02 -20.01
N THR A 663 -5.05 19.76 -20.87
CA THR A 663 -5.23 18.87 -22.04
C THR A 663 -5.25 17.38 -21.66
N THR A 664 -4.66 17.03 -20.53
CA THR A 664 -4.59 15.65 -20.02
C THR A 664 -5.57 15.42 -18.86
N HIS A 665 -6.11 14.21 -18.75
CA HIS A 665 -6.99 13.83 -17.64
C HIS A 665 -6.28 13.94 -16.29
N LYS A 666 -6.97 14.45 -15.26
CA LYS A 666 -6.41 14.70 -13.93
C LYS A 666 -7.07 13.80 -12.91
N ARG A 667 -6.26 13.04 -12.17
CA ARG A 667 -6.78 12.13 -11.15
C ARG A 667 -7.15 12.89 -9.87
N PRO A 668 -8.37 12.71 -9.35
CA PRO A 668 -8.74 13.19 -8.02
C PRO A 668 -7.77 12.70 -6.96
N LEU A 669 -7.44 13.59 -6.01
CA LEU A 669 -6.44 13.41 -4.95
C LEU A 669 -4.99 13.25 -5.43
N GLY A 670 -4.74 13.26 -6.74
CA GLY A 670 -3.40 13.39 -7.31
C GLY A 670 -3.06 14.86 -7.56
N LEU A 671 -3.71 15.45 -8.58
CA LEU A 671 -3.44 16.82 -9.02
C LEU A 671 -4.61 17.79 -8.80
N ILE A 672 -5.78 17.27 -8.42
CA ILE A 672 -7.03 18.03 -8.20
C ILE A 672 -7.75 17.54 -6.94
N ASN A 673 -8.43 18.44 -6.21
CA ASN A 673 -9.19 18.15 -4.98
C ASN A 673 -10.28 19.22 -4.74
N ILE A 674 -11.24 18.94 -3.86
CA ILE A 674 -12.12 19.92 -3.22
C ILE A 674 -11.48 20.39 -1.90
N PRO A 675 -11.04 21.67 -1.77
CA PRO A 675 -10.41 22.17 -0.56
C PRO A 675 -11.47 22.49 0.50
N PHE A 676 -11.82 21.52 1.34
CA PHE A 676 -12.81 21.71 2.42
C PHE A 676 -12.37 22.75 3.47
N THR A 677 -11.08 23.08 3.52
CA THR A 677 -10.47 24.07 4.41
C THR A 677 -10.40 25.49 3.81
N PHE A 678 -11.11 25.77 2.72
CA PHE A 678 -11.12 27.08 2.03
C PHE A 678 -11.32 28.30 2.96
N TYR A 679 -12.07 28.15 4.06
CA TYR A 679 -12.32 29.22 5.05
C TYR A 679 -11.46 29.14 6.31
N SER A 680 -10.52 28.20 6.40
CA SER A 680 -9.69 27.99 7.58
C SER A 680 -8.20 27.93 7.29
N PHE A 681 -7.81 27.70 6.03
CA PHE A 681 -6.41 27.53 5.64
C PHE A 681 -6.10 28.26 4.33
N GLU A 682 -5.03 29.05 4.33
CA GLU A 682 -4.65 29.88 3.17
C GLU A 682 -4.04 29.09 2.00
N GLY A 683 -3.64 27.83 2.24
CA GLY A 683 -3.11 26.92 1.23
C GLY A 683 -1.59 26.76 1.29
N THR A 684 -1.03 26.13 0.26
CA THR A 684 0.32 25.53 0.30
C THR A 684 1.33 26.17 -0.67
N GLY A 685 0.91 27.21 -1.38
CA GLY A 685 1.74 27.95 -2.34
C GLY A 685 1.98 27.25 -3.68
N TYR A 686 1.77 25.93 -3.78
CA TYR A 686 1.85 25.15 -5.05
C TYR A 686 0.49 24.81 -5.65
N ASN A 687 -0.61 25.18 -4.98
CA ASN A 687 -1.97 25.01 -5.47
C ASN A 687 -2.58 26.35 -5.91
N GLU A 688 -3.48 26.27 -6.88
CA GLU A 688 -4.39 27.32 -7.31
C GLU A 688 -5.84 26.86 -7.09
N GLN A 689 -6.76 27.81 -7.02
CA GLN A 689 -8.16 27.57 -6.69
C GLN A 689 -9.06 28.22 -7.74
N GLU A 690 -9.96 27.40 -8.31
CA GLU A 690 -10.92 27.82 -9.33
C GLU A 690 -12.32 27.92 -8.70
N GLU A 691 -12.86 29.14 -8.68
CA GLU A 691 -14.25 29.42 -8.31
C GLU A 691 -15.19 29.29 -9.54
N ASN A 692 -16.51 29.47 -9.36
CA ASN A 692 -17.50 29.46 -10.46
C ASN A 692 -17.54 28.16 -11.31
N VAL A 693 -17.12 27.03 -10.74
CA VAL A 693 -17.05 25.71 -11.39
C VAL A 693 -18.32 25.35 -12.18
N LYS A 694 -19.51 25.66 -11.67
CA LYS A 694 -20.80 25.34 -12.33
C LYS A 694 -21.01 26.04 -13.66
N TRP A 695 -20.57 27.28 -13.79
CA TRP A 695 -20.87 28.17 -14.93
C TRP A 695 -19.68 28.43 -15.85
N GLY A 696 -18.47 28.01 -15.46
CA GLY A 696 -17.26 28.21 -16.26
C GLY A 696 -17.37 27.61 -17.66
N GLU A 697 -16.82 28.31 -18.65
CA GLU A 697 -16.81 27.90 -20.06
C GLU A 697 -16.05 26.57 -20.27
N ASP A 698 -15.04 26.29 -19.44
CA ASP A 698 -14.30 25.04 -19.50
C ASP A 698 -15.05 23.89 -18.82
N ASN A 699 -15.56 22.98 -19.65
CA ASN A 699 -16.26 21.77 -19.21
C ASN A 699 -15.37 20.81 -18.40
N LYS A 700 -14.04 20.94 -18.51
CA LYS A 700 -13.10 20.09 -17.78
C LYS A 700 -13.09 20.42 -16.29
N LEU A 701 -13.31 21.68 -15.91
CA LEU A 701 -13.40 22.11 -14.52
C LEU A 701 -14.59 21.47 -13.81
N VAL A 702 -15.78 21.56 -14.41
CA VAL A 702 -16.99 20.96 -13.83
C VAL A 702 -16.89 19.44 -13.77
N THR A 703 -16.34 18.81 -14.82
CA THR A 703 -16.11 17.35 -14.85
C THR A 703 -15.14 16.92 -13.75
N SER A 704 -14.02 17.62 -13.58
CA SER A 704 -13.01 17.37 -12.53
C SER A 704 -13.60 17.49 -11.12
N TYR A 705 -14.45 18.50 -10.89
CA TYR A 705 -15.13 18.67 -9.61
C TYR A 705 -16.15 17.54 -9.34
N ILE A 706 -16.92 17.15 -10.36
CA ILE A 706 -17.85 16.02 -10.29
C ILE A 706 -17.09 14.71 -10.00
N GLU A 707 -15.93 14.49 -10.61
CA GLU A 707 -15.09 13.32 -10.32
C GLU A 707 -14.58 13.27 -8.89
N CYS A 708 -14.11 14.41 -8.33
CA CYS A 708 -13.73 14.47 -6.92
C CYS A 708 -14.90 14.11 -6.00
N MET A 709 -16.09 14.66 -6.25
CA MET A 709 -17.30 14.30 -5.48
C MET A 709 -17.65 12.83 -5.64
N ALA A 710 -17.64 12.30 -6.88
CA ALA A 710 -17.98 10.92 -7.17
C ALA A 710 -17.04 9.95 -6.45
N LEU A 711 -15.72 10.20 -6.46
CA LEU A 711 -14.76 9.38 -5.74
C LEU A 711 -15.04 9.38 -4.22
N MET A 712 -15.33 10.55 -3.63
CA MET A 712 -15.66 10.68 -2.21
C MET A 712 -16.95 9.92 -1.86
N ILE A 713 -18.04 10.17 -2.60
CA ILE A 713 -19.35 9.54 -2.40
C ILE A 713 -19.24 8.03 -2.55
N ARG A 714 -18.61 7.58 -3.64
CA ARG A 714 -18.41 6.16 -3.94
C ARG A 714 -17.69 5.47 -2.80
N THR A 715 -16.54 6.01 -2.38
CA THR A 715 -15.71 5.42 -1.32
C THR A 715 -16.51 5.29 -0.02
N PHE A 716 -17.25 6.33 0.36
CA PHE A 716 -18.15 6.29 1.52
C PHE A 716 -19.24 5.23 1.38
N LEU A 717 -19.90 5.14 0.21
CA LEU A 717 -20.96 4.15 0.01
C LEU A 717 -20.43 2.71 0.04
N VAL A 718 -19.23 2.46 -0.51
CA VAL A 718 -18.59 1.14 -0.41
C VAL A 718 -18.31 0.77 1.05
N SER A 719 -17.83 1.71 1.88
CA SER A 719 -17.62 1.44 3.32
C SER A 719 -18.93 1.20 4.09
N LYS A 720 -20.07 1.65 3.56
CA LYS A 720 -21.42 1.35 4.08
C LYS A 720 -22.08 0.09 3.51
N GLY A 721 -21.40 -0.62 2.61
CA GLY A 721 -21.88 -1.87 2.04
C GLY A 721 -22.82 -1.71 0.83
N ALA A 722 -22.66 -0.62 0.08
CA ALA A 722 -23.48 -0.30 -1.08
C ALA A 722 -23.21 -1.21 -2.28
N SER A 723 -24.28 -1.57 -2.99
CA SER A 723 -24.20 -2.05 -4.37
C SER A 723 -24.15 -0.83 -5.31
N LEU A 724 -22.95 -0.51 -5.79
CA LEU A 724 -22.69 0.70 -6.58
C LEU A 724 -23.61 0.84 -7.80
N SER A 725 -23.75 -0.24 -8.59
CA SER A 725 -24.60 -0.25 -9.80
C SER A 725 -26.11 -0.10 -9.53
N LYS A 726 -26.53 -0.19 -8.27
CA LYS A 726 -27.92 0.02 -7.82
C LYS A 726 -28.10 1.33 -7.06
N THR A 727 -27.10 2.19 -7.03
CA THR A 727 -27.17 3.50 -6.39
C THR A 727 -27.93 4.47 -7.31
N GLU A 728 -28.78 5.32 -6.76
CA GLU A 728 -29.43 6.38 -7.53
C GLU A 728 -28.76 7.72 -7.24
N LEU A 729 -28.24 8.37 -8.28
CA LEU A 729 -27.65 9.70 -8.18
C LEU A 729 -28.61 10.73 -8.78
N THR A 730 -28.98 11.73 -7.99
CA THR A 730 -29.82 12.86 -8.42
C THR A 730 -29.04 14.16 -8.27
N TRP A 731 -28.97 14.98 -9.32
CA TRP A 731 -28.32 16.29 -9.27
C TRP A 731 -29.25 17.40 -9.73
N PHE A 732 -28.93 18.65 -9.40
CA PHE A 732 -29.81 19.80 -9.61
C PHE A 732 -29.21 20.90 -10.50
N TYR A 733 -30.08 21.59 -11.25
CA TYR A 733 -29.71 22.73 -12.08
C TYR A 733 -30.73 23.88 -11.97
N PRO A 734 -30.30 25.14 -12.14
CA PRO A 734 -31.21 26.27 -12.12
C PRO A 734 -31.94 26.38 -13.45
N ILE A 735 -33.19 26.83 -13.43
CA ILE A 735 -34.03 26.89 -14.63
C ILE A 735 -33.58 27.94 -15.66
N SER A 736 -32.84 28.95 -15.21
CA SER A 736 -32.20 29.94 -16.08
C SER A 736 -31.00 29.39 -16.85
N MET A 737 -30.50 28.19 -16.51
CA MET A 737 -29.39 27.58 -17.23
C MET A 737 -29.81 27.20 -18.65
N PRO A 738 -29.03 27.56 -19.68
CA PRO A 738 -29.33 27.17 -21.06
C PRO A 738 -29.36 25.65 -21.23
N PRO A 739 -30.28 25.08 -22.05
CA PRO A 739 -30.38 23.63 -22.25
C PRO A 739 -29.07 22.97 -22.69
N ILE A 740 -28.25 23.65 -23.51
CA ILE A 740 -26.94 23.14 -23.92
C ILE A 740 -26.00 22.93 -22.73
N ARG A 741 -25.98 23.86 -21.77
CA ARG A 741 -25.16 23.77 -20.56
C ARG A 741 -25.67 22.67 -19.62
N VAL A 742 -26.99 22.53 -19.48
CA VAL A 742 -27.60 21.43 -18.70
C VAL A 742 -27.21 20.08 -19.29
N ASN A 743 -27.26 19.93 -20.62
CA ASN A 743 -26.87 18.70 -21.28
C ASN A 743 -25.37 18.41 -21.10
N THR A 744 -24.50 19.42 -21.24
CA THR A 744 -23.07 19.25 -20.95
C THR A 744 -22.77 18.77 -19.53
N ILE A 745 -23.44 19.35 -18.51
CA ILE A 745 -23.28 18.91 -17.12
C ILE A 745 -23.88 17.50 -16.93
N SER A 746 -24.98 17.19 -17.64
CA SER A 746 -25.59 15.87 -17.64
C SER A 746 -24.65 14.80 -18.20
N ASP A 747 -23.96 15.10 -19.30
CA ASP A 747 -22.99 14.20 -19.92
C ASP A 747 -21.82 13.95 -18.96
N ALA A 748 -21.28 15.00 -18.34
CA ALA A 748 -20.24 14.89 -17.33
C ALA A 748 -20.68 14.00 -16.15
N TRP A 749 -21.90 14.20 -15.62
CA TRP A 749 -22.43 13.34 -14.55
C TRP A 749 -22.59 11.87 -14.98
N ASN A 750 -23.08 11.63 -16.20
CA ASN A 750 -23.29 10.28 -16.71
C ASN A 750 -21.95 9.55 -16.95
N ASP A 751 -20.96 10.22 -17.53
CA ASP A 751 -19.62 9.66 -17.76
C ASP A 751 -18.93 9.29 -16.44
N VAL A 752 -18.99 10.20 -15.46
CA VAL A 752 -18.42 9.97 -14.12
C VAL A 752 -19.20 8.89 -13.36
N ALA A 753 -20.53 8.88 -13.43
CA ALA A 753 -21.36 7.84 -12.81
C ALA A 753 -21.07 6.46 -13.41
N ASN A 754 -20.83 6.38 -14.71
CA ASN A 754 -20.46 5.14 -15.37
C ASN A 754 -19.09 4.65 -14.88
N LYS A 755 -18.08 5.54 -14.83
CA LYS A 755 -16.72 5.23 -14.37
C LYS A 755 -16.68 4.76 -12.90
N TYR A 756 -17.35 5.48 -12.00
CA TYR A 756 -17.19 5.24 -10.55
C TYR A 756 -18.25 4.31 -9.95
N PHE A 757 -19.45 4.24 -10.53
CA PHE A 757 -20.57 3.46 -10.00
C PHE A 757 -21.07 2.36 -10.94
N GLY A 758 -20.68 2.38 -12.22
CA GLY A 758 -21.22 1.46 -13.24
C GLY A 758 -22.66 1.77 -13.62
N ILE A 759 -23.09 3.04 -13.53
CA ILE A 759 -24.45 3.51 -13.84
C ILE A 759 -24.42 4.36 -15.11
N SER A 760 -25.28 4.07 -16.07
CA SER A 760 -25.30 4.75 -17.38
C SER A 760 -26.02 6.11 -17.39
N LYS A 761 -26.99 6.33 -16.49
CA LYS A 761 -27.79 7.55 -16.45
C LYS A 761 -28.05 8.01 -15.02
N THR A 762 -27.79 9.29 -14.77
CA THR A 762 -28.15 10.00 -13.54
C THR A 762 -29.52 10.66 -13.67
N LYS A 763 -30.19 10.92 -12.54
CA LYS A 763 -31.44 11.69 -12.49
C LYS A 763 -31.10 13.19 -12.36
N ARG A 764 -31.87 14.05 -13.02
CA ARG A 764 -31.75 15.51 -12.89
C ARG A 764 -33.08 16.16 -12.52
N MET A 765 -33.03 17.25 -11.77
CA MET A 765 -34.22 18.03 -11.39
C MET A 765 -33.88 19.53 -11.27
N THR A 766 -34.86 20.40 -11.47
CA THR A 766 -34.67 21.83 -11.28
C THR A 766 -34.50 22.17 -9.79
N GLU A 767 -33.60 23.10 -9.47
CA GLU A 767 -33.35 23.58 -8.09
C GLU A 767 -34.61 24.17 -7.44
N SER A 768 -35.55 24.65 -8.25
CA SER A 768 -36.78 25.30 -7.79
C SER A 768 -37.94 24.31 -7.53
N LEU A 769 -37.99 23.16 -8.21
CA LEU A 769 -38.99 22.11 -7.99
C LEU A 769 -38.67 21.25 -6.76
N ALA A 770 -37.40 21.01 -6.47
CA ALA A 770 -36.99 20.12 -5.40
C ALA A 770 -37.56 20.52 -4.02
N PRO A 771 -37.41 21.79 -3.57
CA PRO A 771 -37.94 22.22 -2.27
C PRO A 771 -39.47 22.13 -2.21
N ILE A 772 -40.17 22.38 -3.32
CA ILE A 772 -41.62 22.27 -3.42
C ILE A 772 -42.06 20.85 -3.05
N ARG A 773 -41.42 19.83 -3.61
CA ARG A 773 -41.74 18.42 -3.29
C ARG A 773 -41.52 18.11 -1.81
N PHE A 774 -40.41 18.57 -1.24
CA PHE A 774 -40.15 18.41 0.18
C PHE A 774 -41.24 19.07 1.05
N PHE A 775 -41.56 20.34 0.80
CA PHE A 775 -42.53 21.06 1.63
C PHE A 775 -43.96 20.54 1.47
N PHE A 776 -44.40 20.13 0.28
CA PHE A 776 -45.72 19.50 0.11
C PHE A 776 -45.82 18.14 0.80
N THR A 777 -44.75 17.33 0.75
CA THR A 777 -44.72 16.01 1.41
C THR A 777 -44.73 16.14 2.93
N ASN A 778 -44.03 17.15 3.47
CA ASN A 778 -43.82 17.32 4.90
C ASN A 778 -44.82 18.27 5.59
N ASN A 779 -45.67 18.99 4.84
CA ASN A 779 -46.68 19.90 5.41
C ASN A 779 -48.09 19.58 4.90
N ALA A 780 -48.90 18.94 5.75
CA ALA A 780 -50.27 18.54 5.41
C ALA A 780 -51.21 19.71 5.04
N THR A 781 -50.85 20.95 5.40
CA THR A 781 -51.62 22.16 5.12
C THR A 781 -51.21 22.85 3.81
N ALA A 782 -50.16 22.40 3.12
CA ALA A 782 -49.67 23.03 1.90
C ALA A 782 -50.68 22.88 0.76
N THR A 783 -51.32 23.99 0.37
CA THR A 783 -52.24 24.08 -0.78
C THR A 783 -51.61 24.93 -1.90
N ASN A 784 -51.38 26.21 -1.63
CA ASN A 784 -50.69 27.17 -2.49
C ASN A 784 -49.34 27.54 -1.88
N LEU A 785 -48.25 27.24 -2.59
CA LEU A 785 -46.87 27.42 -2.14
C LEU A 785 -46.09 28.23 -3.17
N VAL A 786 -45.34 29.23 -2.70
CA VAL A 786 -44.31 29.91 -3.51
C VAL A 786 -42.95 29.62 -2.89
N ASN A 787 -42.08 28.94 -3.61
CA ASN A 787 -40.69 28.76 -3.21
C ASN A 787 -39.83 29.88 -3.79
N ILE A 788 -39.01 30.52 -2.95
CA ILE A 788 -38.07 31.57 -3.31
C ILE A 788 -36.66 31.06 -2.98
N ASP A 789 -35.93 30.63 -3.99
CA ASP A 789 -34.52 30.26 -3.88
C ASP A 789 -33.64 31.48 -4.06
N ILE A 790 -33.02 31.97 -2.98
CA ILE A 790 -32.08 33.09 -3.03
C ILE A 790 -30.66 32.51 -3.04
N GLY A 791 -30.07 32.44 -4.22
CA GLY A 791 -28.69 32.01 -4.41
C GLY A 791 -27.67 33.13 -4.16
N GLY A 792 -26.43 32.88 -4.58
CA GLY A 792 -25.38 33.91 -4.64
C GLY A 792 -25.62 34.89 -5.79
N GLY A 793 -25.86 34.38 -7.00
CA GLY A 793 -25.97 35.18 -8.23
C GLY A 793 -27.37 35.27 -8.86
N THR A 794 -28.29 34.36 -8.54
CA THR A 794 -29.67 34.34 -9.05
C THR A 794 -30.67 34.16 -7.93
N THR A 795 -31.89 34.67 -8.15
CA THR A 795 -33.07 34.32 -7.36
C THR A 795 -34.06 33.60 -8.26
N ASP A 796 -34.38 32.35 -7.91
CA ASP A 796 -35.30 31.49 -8.64
C ASP A 796 -36.60 31.33 -7.85
N ILE A 797 -37.74 31.50 -8.52
CA ILE A 797 -39.05 31.48 -7.87
C ILE A 797 -39.94 30.47 -8.56
N ALA A 798 -40.56 29.60 -7.77
CA ALA A 798 -41.48 28.59 -8.24
C ALA A 798 -42.83 28.72 -7.56
N PHE A 799 -43.88 28.79 -8.38
CA PHE A 799 -45.28 28.92 -7.97
C PHE A 799 -45.94 27.56 -8.12
N ALA A 800 -46.43 26.98 -7.03
CA ALA A 800 -47.10 25.69 -7.03
C ALA A 800 -48.47 25.76 -6.35
N GLN A 801 -49.39 24.96 -6.89
CA GLN A 801 -50.75 24.80 -6.38
C GLN A 801 -51.14 23.34 -6.52
N GLU A 802 -51.69 22.76 -5.44
CA GLU A 802 -52.13 21.37 -5.38
C GLU A 802 -51.02 20.37 -5.77
N GLN A 803 -49.83 20.53 -5.19
CA GLN A 803 -48.62 19.71 -5.45
C GLN A 803 -48.02 19.83 -6.85
N HIS A 804 -48.60 20.63 -7.75
CA HIS A 804 -48.11 20.80 -9.11
C HIS A 804 -47.46 22.17 -9.32
N LEU A 805 -46.30 22.17 -9.97
CA LEU A 805 -45.64 23.39 -10.44
C LEU A 805 -46.50 24.07 -11.52
N LYS A 806 -46.79 25.36 -11.35
CA LYS A 806 -47.57 26.17 -12.29
C LYS A 806 -46.67 27.06 -13.13
N PHE A 807 -45.84 27.86 -12.48
CA PHE A 807 -44.97 28.85 -13.13
C PHE A 807 -43.64 28.95 -12.40
N VAL A 808 -42.62 29.38 -13.15
CA VAL A 808 -41.26 29.58 -12.65
C VAL A 808 -40.70 30.85 -13.25
N THR A 809 -39.95 31.62 -12.46
CA THR A 809 -39.22 32.80 -12.93
C THR A 809 -37.83 32.81 -12.31
N SER A 810 -36.87 33.42 -12.99
CA SER A 810 -35.50 33.57 -12.53
C SER A 810 -34.99 34.96 -12.92
N PHE A 811 -34.23 35.59 -12.04
CA PHE A 811 -33.58 36.88 -12.31
C PHE A 811 -32.26 36.98 -11.53
N LYS A 812 -31.29 37.72 -12.09
CA LYS A 812 -29.97 37.94 -11.49
C LYS A 812 -30.05 39.04 -10.43
N PHE A 813 -30.84 38.89 -9.39
CA PHE A 813 -30.84 39.77 -8.22
C PHE A 813 -30.85 38.93 -6.95
N ALA A 814 -29.70 38.81 -6.30
CA ALA A 814 -29.41 37.78 -5.32
C ALA A 814 -28.45 38.27 -4.22
N ALA A 815 -27.99 37.38 -3.35
CA ALA A 815 -27.25 37.77 -2.16
C ALA A 815 -25.92 38.50 -2.45
N ASN A 816 -25.23 38.19 -3.56
CA ASN A 816 -23.99 38.89 -3.92
C ASN A 816 -24.23 40.38 -4.16
N ASP A 817 -25.38 40.78 -4.70
CA ASP A 817 -25.71 42.19 -4.97
C ASP A 817 -25.76 43.06 -3.70
N LEU A 818 -25.81 42.44 -2.50
CA LEU A 818 -25.70 43.13 -1.22
C LEU A 818 -24.25 43.49 -0.87
N TYR A 819 -23.29 42.70 -1.37
CA TYR A 819 -21.89 42.74 -0.94
C TYR A 819 -20.90 43.08 -2.05
N GLU A 820 -21.29 43.05 -3.32
CA GLU A 820 -20.46 43.43 -4.46
C GLU A 820 -21.28 44.17 -5.53
N SER A 821 -20.60 44.96 -6.37
CA SER A 821 -21.24 45.58 -7.54
C SER A 821 -21.38 44.57 -8.66
N SER A 822 -22.59 44.41 -9.20
CA SER A 822 -22.86 43.56 -10.37
C SER A 822 -23.01 44.33 -11.68
N LEU A 823 -22.87 45.67 -11.65
CA LEU A 823 -22.98 46.55 -12.82
C LEU A 823 -21.62 47.11 -13.28
N ASP A 824 -20.56 46.90 -12.51
CA ASP A 824 -19.19 47.24 -12.84
C ASP A 824 -18.21 46.35 -12.04
N GLN A 825 -16.92 46.43 -12.37
CA GLN A 825 -15.85 45.69 -11.70
C GLN A 825 -15.31 46.44 -10.46
N ASN A 826 -16.10 47.30 -9.83
CA ASN A 826 -15.65 48.04 -8.65
C ASN A 826 -15.39 47.08 -7.48
N PRO A 827 -14.16 47.02 -6.93
CA PRO A 827 -13.85 46.14 -5.81
C PRO A 827 -14.40 46.66 -4.46
N HIS A 828 -15.09 47.80 -4.44
CA HIS A 828 -15.61 48.42 -3.22
C HIS A 828 -17.10 48.13 -3.00
N ASN A 829 -17.45 47.94 -1.73
CA ASN A 829 -18.83 47.80 -1.24
C ASN A 829 -18.86 48.30 0.21
N GLY A 830 -19.82 49.18 0.53
CA GLY A 830 -19.80 49.87 1.81
C GLY A 830 -19.89 48.98 3.04
N ILE A 831 -20.59 47.83 2.95
CA ILE A 831 -20.64 46.85 4.05
C ILE A 831 -19.24 46.24 4.24
N ILE A 832 -18.61 45.76 3.17
CA ILE A 832 -17.32 45.08 3.23
C ILE A 832 -16.20 46.04 3.60
N ASP A 833 -16.17 47.23 3.02
CA ASP A 833 -15.18 48.27 3.34
C ASP A 833 -15.25 48.69 4.82
N THR A 834 -16.45 48.60 5.44
CA THR A 834 -16.64 48.91 6.87
C THR A 834 -16.23 47.75 7.77
N PHE A 835 -16.63 46.52 7.45
CA PHE A 835 -16.45 45.38 8.36
C PHE A 835 -15.15 44.61 8.16
N LYS A 836 -14.57 44.54 6.95
CA LYS A 836 -13.32 43.82 6.70
C LYS A 836 -12.18 44.30 7.63
N PRO A 837 -11.92 45.61 7.80
CA PRO A 837 -10.90 46.08 8.74
C PRO A 837 -11.22 45.74 10.20
N LEU A 838 -12.50 45.84 10.61
CA LEU A 838 -12.91 45.52 11.98
C LEU A 838 -12.69 44.04 12.33
N TYR A 839 -12.94 43.15 11.37
CA TYR A 839 -12.70 41.72 11.54
C TYR A 839 -11.22 41.37 11.44
N HIS A 840 -10.45 42.07 10.60
CA HIS A 840 -8.99 41.93 10.58
C HIS A 840 -8.39 42.28 11.95
N ASP A 841 -8.77 43.41 12.54
CA ASP A 841 -8.34 43.82 13.88
C ASP A 841 -8.79 42.82 14.96
N LEU A 842 -10.04 42.34 14.87
CA LEU A 842 -10.61 41.38 15.82
C LEU A 842 -9.86 40.03 15.78
N LEU A 843 -9.64 39.47 14.60
CA LEU A 843 -8.92 38.20 14.45
C LEU A 843 -7.45 38.36 14.84
N SER A 844 -6.80 39.47 14.48
CA SER A 844 -5.39 39.75 14.85
C SER A 844 -5.18 39.94 16.36
N SER A 845 -6.24 40.18 17.12
CA SER A 845 -6.15 40.33 18.58
C SER A 845 -5.90 39.00 19.31
N ASP A 846 -6.14 37.86 18.64
CA ASP A 846 -5.85 36.53 19.15
C ASP A 846 -4.75 35.86 18.31
N GLY A 847 -3.61 35.59 18.95
CA GLY A 847 -2.45 34.99 18.29
C GLY A 847 -2.70 33.57 17.74
N GLN A 848 -3.78 32.89 18.15
CA GLN A 848 -4.14 31.56 17.66
C GLN A 848 -4.89 31.60 16.32
N LEU A 849 -5.40 32.77 15.89
CA LEU A 849 -6.22 32.92 14.68
C LEU A 849 -5.42 33.40 13.47
N GLY A 850 -4.10 33.25 13.48
CA GLY A 850 -3.20 33.70 12.40
C GLY A 850 -3.62 33.22 11.01
N ASN A 851 -4.00 31.94 10.89
CA ASN A 851 -4.49 31.37 9.62
C ASN A 851 -5.74 32.10 9.09
N LEU A 852 -6.69 32.45 9.97
CA LEU A 852 -7.90 33.18 9.58
C LEU A 852 -7.60 34.62 9.15
N VAL A 853 -6.60 35.25 9.76
CA VAL A 853 -6.11 36.58 9.37
C VAL A 853 -5.53 36.53 7.95
N GLU A 854 -4.68 35.55 7.69
CA GLU A 854 -4.06 35.33 6.38
C GLU A 854 -5.10 35.06 5.27
N VAL A 855 -6.08 34.19 5.55
CA VAL A 855 -7.22 33.92 4.66
C VAL A 855 -7.97 35.21 4.33
N LEU A 856 -8.31 36.03 5.34
CA LEU A 856 -9.03 37.29 5.14
C LEU A 856 -8.24 38.32 4.30
N GLN A 857 -6.91 38.35 4.47
CA GLN A 857 -6.03 39.28 3.75
C GLN A 857 -5.96 38.95 2.26
N LYS A 858 -5.86 37.66 1.89
CA LYS A 858 -5.81 37.20 0.50
C LYS A 858 -7.13 37.30 -0.25
N MET A 859 -8.27 37.41 0.46
CA MET A 859 -9.57 37.58 -0.18
C MET A 859 -9.77 39.00 -0.72
N HIS A 860 -9.81 39.13 -2.04
CA HIS A 860 -10.02 40.41 -2.72
C HIS A 860 -11.47 40.66 -3.16
N ARG A 861 -12.22 39.60 -3.50
CA ARG A 861 -13.62 39.74 -3.95
C ARG A 861 -14.55 40.02 -2.77
N PRO A 862 -15.33 41.13 -2.77
CA PRO A 862 -16.18 41.50 -1.64
C PRO A 862 -17.20 40.44 -1.22
N SER A 863 -17.84 39.76 -2.17
CA SER A 863 -18.78 38.66 -1.84
C SER A 863 -18.09 37.46 -1.19
N SER A 864 -16.85 37.14 -1.59
CA SER A 864 -16.05 36.09 -0.94
C SER A 864 -15.67 36.48 0.49
N VAL A 865 -15.31 37.75 0.73
CA VAL A 865 -15.09 38.29 2.08
C VAL A 865 -16.36 38.17 2.92
N ALA A 866 -17.52 38.57 2.39
CA ALA A 866 -18.80 38.46 3.10
C ALA A 866 -19.06 37.01 3.55
N SER A 867 -18.88 36.06 2.63
CA SER A 867 -19.09 34.63 2.89
C SER A 867 -18.15 34.09 3.97
N PHE A 868 -16.88 34.51 3.95
CA PHE A 868 -15.93 34.19 5.01
C PHE A 868 -16.36 34.76 6.36
N LEU A 869 -16.76 36.04 6.42
CA LEU A 869 -17.23 36.66 7.68
C LEU A 869 -18.47 35.95 8.26
N PHE A 870 -19.40 35.50 7.41
CA PHE A 870 -20.53 34.69 7.87
C PHE A 870 -20.12 33.30 8.38
N SER A 871 -19.02 32.73 7.87
CA SER A 871 -18.53 31.42 8.29
C SER A 871 -17.92 31.43 9.70
N LEU A 872 -17.35 32.56 10.13
CA LEU A 872 -16.63 32.70 11.41
C LEU A 872 -17.47 32.32 12.64
N ALA A 873 -18.78 32.58 12.61
CA ALA A 873 -19.68 32.23 13.72
C ALA A 873 -19.76 30.72 14.00
N ASN A 874 -19.43 29.88 13.02
CA ASN A 874 -19.42 28.43 13.12
C ASN A 874 -18.01 27.83 12.98
N ASN A 875 -16.97 28.67 12.92
CA ASN A 875 -15.60 28.22 12.81
C ASN A 875 -15.07 27.78 14.19
N LYS A 876 -14.55 26.56 14.26
CA LYS A 876 -14.04 25.92 15.47
C LYS A 876 -12.79 26.59 16.05
N GLU A 877 -11.96 27.20 15.23
CA GLU A 877 -10.80 27.97 15.69
C GLU A 877 -11.27 29.25 16.40
N ALA A 878 -12.34 29.88 15.91
CA ALA A 878 -12.91 31.09 16.49
C ALA A 878 -13.98 30.85 17.59
N GLU A 879 -14.20 29.60 18.01
CA GLU A 879 -15.29 29.24 18.95
C GLU A 879 -15.13 29.88 20.34
N GLN A 880 -13.90 30.20 20.74
CA GLN A 880 -13.59 30.90 22.01
C GLN A 880 -13.80 32.41 21.95
N MET A 881 -14.00 32.98 20.76
CA MET A 881 -14.22 34.42 20.58
C MET A 881 -15.59 34.85 21.09
N ASN A 882 -15.72 36.13 21.46
CA ASN A 882 -17.01 36.67 21.87
C ASN A 882 -18.02 36.60 20.70
N ALA A 883 -19.07 35.79 20.88
CA ALA A 883 -20.14 35.56 19.91
C ALA A 883 -20.78 36.86 19.38
N ASP A 884 -20.82 37.93 20.19
CA ASP A 884 -21.43 39.22 19.80
C ASP A 884 -20.56 40.00 18.81
N LEU A 885 -19.25 39.76 18.83
CA LEU A 885 -18.27 40.45 17.98
C LEU A 885 -17.92 39.63 16.73
N ILE A 886 -17.88 38.30 16.84
CA ILE A 886 -17.50 37.41 15.74
C ILE A 886 -18.68 37.10 14.81
N ASP A 887 -19.92 37.01 15.32
CA ASP A 887 -21.10 36.72 14.49
C ASP A 887 -21.50 37.93 13.61
N PHE A 888 -21.13 37.86 12.33
CA PHE A 888 -21.39 38.91 11.36
C PHE A 888 -22.90 39.14 11.12
N SER A 889 -23.70 38.07 11.13
CA SER A 889 -25.17 38.19 11.01
C SER A 889 -25.76 38.94 12.20
N LYS A 890 -25.24 38.68 13.41
CA LYS A 890 -25.69 39.36 14.63
C LYS A 890 -25.36 40.84 14.61
N ARG A 891 -24.16 41.23 14.20
CA ARG A 891 -23.75 42.64 14.10
C ARG A 891 -24.61 43.42 13.11
N LEU A 892 -24.85 42.87 11.92
CA LEU A 892 -25.75 43.47 10.92
C LEU A 892 -27.20 43.54 11.44
N ARG A 893 -27.68 42.51 12.16
CA ARG A 893 -29.04 42.47 12.73
C ARG A 893 -29.27 43.53 13.81
N MET A 894 -28.26 43.81 14.63
CA MET A 894 -28.25 44.90 15.62
C MET A 894 -28.19 46.29 14.96
N ASN A 895 -28.22 46.34 13.63
CA ASN A 895 -28.09 47.55 12.81
C ASN A 895 -26.80 48.32 13.15
N GLU A 896 -25.73 47.60 13.49
CA GLU A 896 -24.42 48.21 13.69
C GLU A 896 -24.03 48.93 12.41
N LYS A 897 -23.67 50.22 12.53
CA LYS A 897 -23.31 51.10 11.40
C LYS A 897 -24.46 51.43 10.43
N GLY A 898 -25.71 50.99 10.66
CA GLY A 898 -26.89 51.48 9.92
C GLY A 898 -27.25 50.74 8.62
N PHE A 899 -26.62 49.60 8.31
CA PHE A 899 -26.78 48.89 7.03
C PHE A 899 -28.08 48.10 6.85
N LYS A 900 -28.90 47.94 7.90
CA LYS A 900 -30.08 47.05 7.87
C LYS A 900 -31.14 47.44 6.83
N ILE A 901 -31.21 48.72 6.46
CA ILE A 901 -32.10 49.24 5.41
C ILE A 901 -31.81 48.63 4.02
N VAL A 902 -30.55 48.26 3.75
CA VAL A 902 -30.14 47.65 2.47
C VAL A 902 -30.82 46.29 2.29
N PHE A 903 -30.81 45.46 3.33
CA PHE A 903 -31.48 44.16 3.35
C PHE A 903 -33.00 44.29 3.25
N LEU A 904 -33.58 45.31 3.89
CA LEU A 904 -35.02 45.57 3.83
C LEU A 904 -35.48 45.95 2.42
N LEU A 905 -34.73 46.81 1.72
CA LEU A 905 -35.00 47.17 0.32
C LEU A 905 -34.85 45.95 -0.60
N PHE A 906 -33.80 45.16 -0.42
CA PHE A 906 -33.56 43.92 -1.17
C PHE A 906 -34.73 42.95 -1.05
N TYR A 907 -35.15 42.63 0.18
CA TYR A 907 -36.27 41.74 0.42
C TYR A 907 -37.58 42.28 -0.17
N THR A 908 -37.84 43.58 0.02
CA THR A 908 -39.06 44.21 -0.50
C THR A 908 -39.11 44.19 -2.03
N GLY A 909 -37.98 44.39 -2.71
CA GLY A 909 -37.89 44.30 -4.18
C GLY A 909 -38.32 42.93 -4.71
N ILE A 910 -37.84 41.84 -4.08
CA ILE A 910 -38.20 40.47 -4.45
C ILE A 910 -39.70 40.22 -4.22
N ILE A 911 -40.22 40.51 -3.02
CA ILE A 911 -41.64 40.28 -2.69
C ILE A 911 -42.57 41.16 -3.55
N TYR A 912 -42.19 42.40 -3.84
CA TYR A 912 -42.93 43.30 -4.72
C TYR A 912 -43.07 42.69 -6.12
N HIS A 913 -41.97 42.18 -6.67
CA HIS A 913 -41.96 41.53 -7.97
C HIS A 913 -42.83 40.27 -8.00
N ILE A 914 -42.79 39.45 -6.95
CA ILE A 914 -43.71 38.31 -6.78
C ILE A 914 -45.17 38.78 -6.78
N GLY A 915 -45.48 39.86 -6.07
CA GLY A 915 -46.83 40.43 -6.03
C GLY A 915 -47.34 40.87 -7.41
N GLN A 916 -46.46 41.42 -8.26
CA GLN A 916 -46.78 41.75 -9.65
C GLN A 916 -47.14 40.49 -10.45
N ILE A 917 -46.37 39.41 -10.31
CA ILE A 917 -46.63 38.12 -11.00
C ILE A 917 -47.97 37.53 -10.55
N LEU A 918 -48.22 37.46 -9.24
CA LEU A 918 -49.47 36.93 -8.69
C LEU A 918 -50.68 37.68 -9.26
N LYS A 919 -50.60 39.01 -9.35
CA LYS A 919 -51.66 39.84 -9.91
C LYS A 919 -51.89 39.59 -11.40
N LEU A 920 -50.82 39.50 -12.20
CA LEU A 920 -50.93 39.28 -13.65
C LEU A 920 -51.40 37.87 -13.99
N LYS A 921 -51.08 36.87 -13.16
CA LYS A 921 -51.53 35.47 -13.31
C LYS A 921 -52.87 35.18 -12.64
N ASP A 922 -53.49 36.19 -12.04
CA ASP A 922 -54.73 36.09 -11.27
C ASP A 922 -54.69 35.05 -10.13
N LEU A 923 -53.52 34.89 -9.52
CA LEU A 923 -53.30 33.96 -8.40
C LEU A 923 -53.57 34.67 -7.06
N PRO A 924 -54.17 33.96 -6.08
CA PRO A 924 -54.28 34.48 -4.72
C PRO A 924 -52.91 34.58 -4.05
N MET A 925 -52.83 35.38 -2.98
CA MET A 925 -51.71 35.34 -2.06
C MET A 925 -51.44 33.88 -1.64
N PRO A 926 -50.19 33.40 -1.65
CA PRO A 926 -49.91 32.02 -1.25
C PRO A 926 -50.23 31.80 0.22
N ARG A 927 -50.59 30.56 0.57
CA ARG A 927 -50.73 30.15 1.96
C ARG A 927 -49.36 29.97 2.60
N HIS A 928 -48.40 29.45 1.84
CA HIS A 928 -47.03 29.26 2.31
C HIS A 928 -46.04 29.92 1.35
N ILE A 929 -45.03 30.59 1.89
CA ILE A 929 -43.83 30.96 1.13
C ILE A 929 -42.67 30.22 1.76
N SER A 930 -42.00 29.37 0.99
CA SER A 930 -40.76 28.73 1.44
C SER A 930 -39.56 29.49 0.90
N PHE A 931 -38.53 29.63 1.74
CA PHE A 931 -37.24 30.16 1.30
C PHE A 931 -36.23 29.02 1.16
N SER A 932 -35.61 28.92 -0.01
CA SER A 932 -34.46 28.05 -0.29
C SER A 932 -33.21 28.88 -0.64
N GLY A 933 -32.07 28.22 -0.86
CA GLY A 933 -30.78 28.90 -1.15
C GLY A 933 -30.09 29.56 0.05
N ASN A 934 -28.76 29.54 0.09
CA ASN A 934 -27.99 30.10 1.21
C ASN A 934 -28.15 31.61 1.39
N GLY A 935 -28.51 32.34 0.33
CA GLY A 935 -28.76 33.78 0.38
C GLY A 935 -29.98 34.15 1.22
N SER A 936 -30.94 33.24 1.40
CA SER A 936 -32.12 33.48 2.26
C SER A 936 -31.77 33.66 3.75
N LYS A 937 -30.58 33.22 4.17
CA LYS A 937 -30.07 33.46 5.54
C LYS A 937 -29.91 34.95 5.84
N THR A 938 -29.74 35.79 4.81
CA THR A 938 -29.69 37.25 4.98
C THR A 938 -30.99 37.84 5.50
N LEU A 939 -32.13 37.14 5.38
CA LEU A 939 -33.41 37.59 5.92
C LEU A 939 -33.42 37.61 7.47
N ASN A 940 -32.59 36.77 8.10
CA ASN A 940 -32.38 36.79 9.55
C ASN A 940 -31.66 38.05 10.05
N ILE A 941 -31.08 38.84 9.13
CA ILE A 941 -30.54 40.18 9.45
C ILE A 941 -31.70 41.16 9.66
N ILE A 942 -32.77 41.06 8.87
CA ILE A 942 -33.97 41.91 9.00
C ILE A 942 -34.70 41.58 10.32
N SER A 943 -35.09 40.33 10.50
CA SER A 943 -35.69 39.85 11.74
C SER A 943 -35.51 38.34 11.90
N THR A 944 -35.21 37.90 13.13
CA THR A 944 -35.28 36.48 13.50
C THR A 944 -36.70 36.05 13.88
N GLN A 945 -37.63 37.01 14.01
CA GLN A 945 -39.02 36.75 14.35
C GLN A 945 -39.83 36.56 13.06
N LYS A 946 -40.09 35.29 12.73
CA LYS A 946 -40.90 34.88 11.56
C LYS A 946 -42.23 35.63 11.48
N ALA A 947 -42.88 35.89 12.61
CA ALA A 947 -44.16 36.60 12.64
C ALA A 947 -44.06 38.03 12.09
N ASP A 948 -42.99 38.76 12.39
CA ASP A 948 -42.82 40.15 11.94
C ASP A 948 -42.55 40.22 10.45
N LEU A 949 -41.70 39.32 9.94
CA LEU A 949 -41.44 39.19 8.50
C LEU A 949 -42.71 38.76 7.74
N THR A 950 -43.51 37.86 8.33
CA THR A 950 -44.81 37.42 7.75
C THR A 950 -45.77 38.60 7.65
N ARG A 951 -45.92 39.42 8.70
CA ARG A 951 -46.77 40.61 8.69
C ARG A 951 -46.30 41.62 7.65
N PHE A 952 -45.00 41.83 7.54
CA PHE A 952 -44.42 42.74 6.55
C PHE A 952 -44.70 42.26 5.11
N THR A 953 -44.53 40.96 4.83
CA THR A 953 -44.89 40.37 3.52
C THR A 953 -46.38 40.47 3.21
N GLN A 954 -47.25 40.22 4.20
CA GLN A 954 -48.70 40.41 4.06
C GLN A 954 -49.04 41.86 3.72
N ALA A 955 -48.40 42.84 4.38
CA ALA A 955 -48.61 44.26 4.09
C ALA A 955 -48.24 44.60 2.65
N ILE A 956 -47.13 44.06 2.13
CA ILE A 956 -46.72 44.26 0.73
C ILE A 956 -47.80 43.75 -0.24
N PHE A 957 -48.26 42.50 -0.09
CA PHE A 957 -49.28 41.94 -0.99
C PHE A 957 -50.63 42.66 -0.88
N THR A 958 -51.01 43.07 0.33
CA THR A 958 -52.26 43.82 0.56
C THR A 958 -52.21 45.18 -0.15
N LEU A 959 -51.12 45.95 0.01
CA LEU A 959 -50.96 47.24 -0.64
C LEU A 959 -50.82 47.14 -2.17
N LEU A 960 -50.40 45.98 -2.70
CA LEU A 960 -50.39 45.68 -4.13
C LEU A 960 -51.75 45.24 -4.69
N ASN A 961 -52.75 45.07 -3.83
CA ASN A 961 -54.09 44.53 -4.16
C ASN A 961 -54.03 43.11 -4.74
N VAL A 962 -53.17 42.25 -4.19
CA VAL A 962 -53.20 40.80 -4.49
C VAL A 962 -54.45 40.18 -3.82
N LYS A 963 -55.14 39.26 -4.51
CA LYS A 963 -56.30 38.55 -3.95
C LYS A 963 -55.92 37.85 -2.63
N GLY A 964 -56.82 37.86 -1.64
CA GLY A 964 -56.58 37.19 -0.35
C GLY A 964 -56.37 35.68 -0.51
N SER A 965 -55.74 35.03 0.49
CA SER A 965 -55.54 33.58 0.51
C SER A 965 -56.64 32.83 1.26
N ASP A 966 -56.68 31.52 1.07
CA ASP A 966 -57.53 30.55 1.76
C ASP A 966 -57.13 30.28 3.23
N GLY A 967 -56.09 30.95 3.74
CA GLY A 967 -55.56 30.77 5.08
C GLY A 967 -54.71 31.93 5.59
N LYS A 968 -53.92 31.70 6.64
CA LYS A 968 -52.89 32.66 7.06
C LYS A 968 -51.61 32.39 6.27
N LEU A 969 -50.96 33.45 5.79
CA LEU A 969 -49.62 33.33 5.20
C LEU A 969 -48.64 32.80 6.25
N GLU A 970 -47.85 31.79 5.87
CA GLU A 970 -46.78 31.24 6.71
C GLU A 970 -45.45 31.19 5.91
N LEU A 971 -44.36 31.65 6.52
CA LEU A 971 -43.02 31.60 5.91
C LEU A 971 -42.25 30.35 6.35
N LEU A 972 -41.93 29.42 5.46
CA LEU A 972 -41.20 28.19 5.75
C LEU A 972 -39.70 28.32 5.41
N GLY A 973 -38.83 27.51 6.03
CA GLY A 973 -37.40 27.47 5.71
C GLY A 973 -36.55 28.60 6.30
N LEU A 974 -37.06 29.28 7.33
CA LEU A 974 -36.36 30.33 8.09
C LEU A 974 -36.07 29.93 9.55
N GLU A 975 -36.29 28.66 9.92
CA GLU A 975 -35.98 28.20 11.28
C GLU A 975 -34.47 28.17 11.54
N LYS A 976 -34.07 28.32 12.82
CA LYS A 976 -32.67 28.39 13.25
C LYS A 976 -31.82 27.18 12.82
N ASP A 977 -32.45 26.00 12.69
CA ASP A 977 -31.80 24.75 12.27
C ASP A 977 -32.11 24.37 10.81
N SER A 978 -32.87 25.20 10.09
CA SER A 978 -33.18 24.95 8.68
C SER A 978 -32.00 25.37 7.79
N SER A 979 -31.48 24.42 7.02
CA SER A 979 -30.54 24.71 5.94
C SER A 979 -31.33 24.77 4.62
N PRO A 980 -31.39 25.91 3.94
CA PRO A 980 -32.13 26.04 2.68
C PRO A 980 -31.69 25.04 1.59
N LYS A 981 -30.39 24.72 1.51
CA LYS A 981 -29.80 23.71 0.61
C LYS A 981 -30.22 22.27 0.94
N LEU A 982 -30.56 22.02 2.20
CA LEU A 982 -31.03 20.71 2.67
C LEU A 982 -32.45 20.42 2.18
N ALA A 983 -33.30 21.43 1.98
CA ALA A 983 -34.63 21.23 1.38
C ALA A 983 -34.54 20.77 -0.08
N THR A 984 -33.62 21.34 -0.87
CA THR A 984 -33.39 20.96 -2.28
C THR A 984 -32.97 19.48 -2.37
N CYS A 985 -31.93 19.10 -1.63
CA CYS A 985 -31.43 17.72 -1.61
C CYS A 985 -32.49 16.72 -1.10
N LYS A 986 -33.16 17.02 0.03
CA LYS A 986 -34.25 16.17 0.56
C LYS A 986 -35.38 15.98 -0.44
N GLY A 987 -35.76 17.03 -1.16
CA GLY A 987 -36.76 16.95 -2.22
C GLY A 987 -36.36 16.02 -3.36
N GLY A 988 -35.07 15.99 -3.73
CA GLY A 988 -34.54 15.07 -4.75
C GLY A 988 -34.59 13.60 -4.34
N LEU A 989 -34.40 13.30 -3.05
CA LEU A 989 -34.48 11.92 -2.55
C LEU A 989 -35.91 11.35 -2.56
N LEU A 990 -36.93 12.22 -2.55
CA LEU A 990 -38.35 11.86 -2.58
C LEU A 990 -38.90 11.67 -4.00
N CYS A 991 -38.10 11.89 -5.04
CA CYS A 991 -38.56 11.96 -6.42
C CYS A 991 -38.34 10.64 -7.20
N ASP A 992 -39.41 10.11 -7.80
CA ASP A 992 -39.36 8.94 -8.68
C ASP A 992 -39.51 9.27 -10.18
N SER A 993 -39.72 10.54 -10.57
CA SER A 993 -39.99 10.95 -11.97
C SER A 993 -39.25 12.23 -12.42
N GLU A 994 -38.65 12.23 -13.61
CA GLU A 994 -38.11 13.45 -14.25
C GLU A 994 -39.28 14.34 -14.77
N GLU A 995 -39.34 15.62 -14.36
CA GLU A 995 -40.22 16.63 -14.94
C GLU A 995 -39.38 17.67 -15.67
N ASP A 996 -39.75 17.98 -16.92
CA ASP A 996 -39.16 19.09 -17.68
C ASP A 996 -40.07 20.32 -17.55
N ASP A 997 -39.50 21.42 -17.03
CA ASP A 997 -40.26 22.59 -16.59
C ASP A 997 -40.01 23.85 -17.46
N TYR A 998 -39.24 23.72 -18.55
CA TYR A 998 -38.89 24.87 -19.40
C TYR A 998 -40.11 25.58 -20.02
N ASP A 999 -41.23 24.87 -20.22
CA ASP A 999 -42.48 25.43 -20.74
C ASP A 999 -43.27 26.27 -19.71
N LYS A 1000 -42.92 26.18 -18.42
CA LYS A 1000 -43.56 26.91 -17.32
C LYS A 1000 -42.88 28.25 -16.99
N VAL A 1001 -41.81 28.61 -17.70
CA VAL A 1001 -41.01 29.82 -17.46
C VAL A 1001 -41.77 31.10 -17.84
N VAL A 1002 -41.85 32.04 -16.90
CA VAL A 1002 -42.42 33.38 -17.11
C VAL A 1002 -41.38 34.44 -16.75
N LYS A 1003 -41.32 35.52 -17.54
CA LYS A 1003 -40.41 36.66 -17.30
C LYS A 1003 -41.22 37.94 -17.40
N LEU A 1004 -41.17 38.78 -16.37
CA LEU A 1004 -41.86 40.08 -16.37
C LEU A 1004 -41.17 41.07 -17.31
N ARG A 1005 -41.95 41.78 -18.13
CA ARG A 1005 -41.46 42.92 -18.92
C ARG A 1005 -40.99 44.03 -17.98
N ALA A 1006 -40.14 44.91 -18.48
CA ALA A 1006 -39.51 45.94 -17.67
C ALA A 1006 -40.50 46.90 -16.99
N ASP A 1007 -41.69 47.09 -17.57
CA ASP A 1007 -42.75 47.94 -17.03
C ASP A 1007 -43.58 47.29 -15.92
N GLY A 1008 -43.37 46.00 -15.65
CA GLY A 1008 -44.10 45.26 -14.64
C GLY A 1008 -45.55 44.89 -15.00
N LYS A 1009 -45.99 45.10 -16.26
CA LYS A 1009 -47.41 45.01 -16.67
C LYS A 1009 -47.72 43.84 -17.60
N GLY A 1010 -46.72 43.09 -18.05
CA GLY A 1010 -46.89 41.92 -18.90
C GLY A 1010 -45.71 40.96 -18.83
N PHE A 1011 -45.76 39.89 -19.61
CA PHE A 1011 -44.67 38.92 -19.72
C PHE A 1011 -43.93 39.06 -21.05
N VAL A 1012 -42.62 38.78 -21.04
CA VAL A 1012 -41.75 38.86 -22.22
C VAL A 1012 -42.19 37.84 -23.27
N GLY A 1013 -42.62 38.33 -24.43
CA GLY A 1013 -43.03 37.55 -25.61
C GLY A 1013 -41.84 37.18 -26.51
N ASN A 1014 -42.11 36.58 -27.67
CA ASN A 1014 -41.05 36.24 -28.63
C ASN A 1014 -40.49 37.48 -29.34
N ASP A 1015 -41.29 38.55 -29.44
CA ASP A 1015 -40.88 39.80 -30.08
C ASP A 1015 -40.11 40.75 -29.14
N ASP A 1016 -40.07 40.45 -27.83
CA ASP A 1016 -39.31 41.20 -26.84
C ASP A 1016 -37.85 40.69 -26.80
N THR A 1017 -37.03 41.16 -27.72
CA THR A 1017 -35.58 40.84 -27.84
C THR A 1017 -34.69 41.96 -27.30
N TYR A 1018 -33.39 41.71 -27.08
CA TYR A 1018 -32.46 42.77 -26.69
C TYR A 1018 -32.33 43.89 -27.75
N GLU A 1019 -32.48 43.57 -29.03
CA GLU A 1019 -32.53 44.54 -30.13
C GLU A 1019 -33.81 45.40 -30.10
N SER A 1020 -34.93 44.86 -29.61
CA SER A 1020 -36.19 45.59 -29.48
C SER A 1020 -36.18 46.64 -28.35
N ILE A 1021 -35.13 46.68 -27.52
CA ILE A 1021 -35.00 47.62 -26.41
C ILE A 1021 -34.63 49.02 -26.95
N ASP A 1022 -35.62 49.90 -27.02
CA ASP A 1022 -35.46 51.31 -27.36
C ASP A 1022 -35.44 52.23 -26.12
N SER A 1023 -35.33 53.54 -26.35
CA SER A 1023 -35.39 54.53 -25.26
C SER A 1023 -36.73 54.49 -24.51
N THR A 1024 -37.82 54.14 -25.19
CA THR A 1024 -39.15 54.07 -24.58
C THR A 1024 -39.24 52.91 -23.60
N TYR A 1025 -38.65 51.75 -23.94
CA TYR A 1025 -38.57 50.60 -23.05
C TYR A 1025 -37.70 50.88 -21.81
N ILE A 1026 -36.59 51.61 -21.99
CA ILE A 1026 -35.74 52.07 -20.87
C ILE A 1026 -36.50 53.03 -19.95
N ASP A 1027 -37.23 54.00 -20.51
CA ASP A 1027 -38.05 54.94 -19.73
C ASP A 1027 -39.17 54.22 -18.95
N GLN A 1028 -39.77 53.19 -19.56
CA GLN A 1028 -40.75 52.33 -18.88
C GLN A 1028 -40.13 51.56 -17.71
N ALA A 1029 -38.93 51.00 -17.90
CA ALA A 1029 -38.19 50.31 -16.84
C ALA A 1029 -37.86 51.24 -15.67
N LYS A 1030 -37.39 52.45 -15.99
CA LYS A 1030 -37.09 53.50 -15.00
C LYS A 1030 -38.33 53.87 -14.20
N LYS A 1031 -39.46 54.11 -14.88
CA LYS A 1031 -40.72 54.46 -14.24
C LYS A 1031 -41.23 53.36 -13.31
N ALA A 1032 -41.12 52.08 -13.71
CA ALA A 1032 -41.53 50.96 -12.86
C ALA A 1032 -40.73 50.91 -11.54
N VAL A 1033 -39.45 51.27 -11.59
CA VAL A 1033 -38.56 51.30 -10.42
C VAL A 1033 -38.83 52.53 -9.54
N GLU A 1034 -39.12 53.68 -10.14
CA GLU A 1034 -39.62 54.86 -9.42
C GLU A 1034 -40.95 54.57 -8.70
N GLU A 1035 -41.87 53.84 -9.34
CA GLU A 1035 -43.13 53.38 -8.75
C GLU A 1035 -42.89 52.41 -7.57
N PHE A 1036 -41.86 51.57 -7.65
CA PHE A 1036 -41.43 50.73 -6.53
C PHE A 1036 -40.90 51.56 -5.35
N PHE A 1037 -40.05 52.56 -5.59
CA PHE A 1037 -39.54 53.42 -4.53
C PHE A 1037 -40.66 54.26 -3.90
N ASP A 1038 -41.58 54.80 -4.70
CA ASP A 1038 -42.78 55.46 -4.18
C ASP A 1038 -43.61 54.52 -3.32
N PHE A 1039 -43.83 53.28 -3.78
CA PHE A 1039 -44.50 52.24 -3.01
C PHE A 1039 -43.80 51.99 -1.66
N PHE A 1040 -42.48 51.78 -1.66
CA PHE A 1040 -41.72 51.49 -0.44
C PHE A 1040 -41.78 52.67 0.55
N PHE A 1041 -41.38 53.87 0.13
CA PHE A 1041 -41.23 55.01 1.03
C PHE A 1041 -42.55 55.69 1.39
N ASN A 1042 -43.51 55.78 0.45
CA ASN A 1042 -44.71 56.59 0.63
C ASN A 1042 -45.97 55.78 0.93
N LYS A 1043 -45.96 54.45 0.73
CA LYS A 1043 -47.08 53.57 1.08
C LYS A 1043 -46.69 52.59 2.18
N LEU A 1044 -45.72 51.72 1.93
CA LEU A 1044 -45.37 50.62 2.84
C LEU A 1044 -44.81 51.12 4.19
N VAL A 1045 -43.82 52.01 4.18
CA VAL A 1045 -43.22 52.55 5.42
C VAL A 1045 -44.19 53.42 6.23
N LYS A 1046 -45.28 53.92 5.61
CA LYS A 1046 -46.34 54.62 6.35
C LYS A 1046 -47.32 53.67 7.02
N GLU A 1047 -47.62 52.55 6.37
CA GLU A 1047 -48.55 51.53 6.88
C GLU A 1047 -47.87 50.59 7.90
N PHE A 1048 -46.57 50.34 7.74
CA PHE A 1048 -45.80 49.43 8.58
C PHE A 1048 -44.63 50.16 9.25
N ASP A 1049 -44.62 50.14 10.59
CA ASP A 1049 -43.58 50.78 11.40
C ASP A 1049 -42.25 49.99 11.36
N VAL A 1050 -41.46 50.22 10.32
CA VAL A 1050 -40.16 49.55 10.14
C VAL A 1050 -39.13 49.90 11.22
N GLU A 1051 -39.29 51.02 11.92
CA GLU A 1051 -38.42 51.41 13.03
C GLU A 1051 -38.73 50.55 14.27
N ALA A 1052 -40.01 50.42 14.63
CA ALA A 1052 -40.44 49.62 15.77
C ALA A 1052 -40.19 48.10 15.57
N TYR A 1053 -40.45 47.58 14.37
CA TYR A 1053 -40.35 46.14 14.10
C TYR A 1053 -38.94 45.69 13.71
N PHE A 1054 -38.17 46.52 13.00
CA PHE A 1054 -36.86 46.13 12.47
C PHE A 1054 -35.69 46.99 12.97
N GLY A 1055 -35.92 48.07 13.71
CA GLY A 1055 -34.84 48.93 14.21
C GLY A 1055 -34.15 49.75 13.11
N VAL A 1056 -34.84 49.98 11.99
CA VAL A 1056 -34.35 50.83 10.89
C VAL A 1056 -34.70 52.28 11.21
N SER A 1057 -33.69 53.10 11.50
CA SER A 1057 -33.89 54.48 11.93
C SER A 1057 -34.43 55.37 10.80
N ARG A 1058 -35.04 56.50 11.20
CA ARG A 1058 -35.47 57.53 10.24
C ARG A 1058 -34.34 58.09 9.39
N ASP A 1059 -33.12 58.15 9.92
CA ASP A 1059 -31.97 58.65 9.17
C ASP A 1059 -31.51 57.63 8.12
N SER A 1060 -31.52 56.32 8.43
CA SER A 1060 -31.31 55.27 7.42
C SER A 1060 -32.36 55.33 6.30
N LEU A 1061 -33.62 55.64 6.62
CA LEU A 1061 -34.68 55.84 5.61
C LEU A 1061 -34.43 57.08 4.74
N LYS A 1062 -33.95 58.19 5.31
CA LYS A 1062 -33.59 59.39 4.54
C LYS A 1062 -32.43 59.11 3.58
N GLN A 1063 -31.41 58.38 4.03
CA GLN A 1063 -30.28 57.99 3.19
C GLN A 1063 -30.69 57.05 2.06
N ALA A 1064 -31.55 56.07 2.35
CA ALA A 1064 -32.11 55.21 1.33
C ALA A 1064 -32.88 56.01 0.29
N ARG A 1065 -33.66 57.01 0.72
CA ARG A 1065 -34.39 57.91 -0.19
C ARG A 1065 -33.48 58.84 -0.99
N SER A 1066 -32.34 59.29 -0.46
CA SER A 1066 -31.39 60.07 -1.25
C SER A 1066 -30.67 59.21 -2.28
N ALA A 1067 -30.36 57.95 -1.95
CA ALA A 1067 -29.74 57.01 -2.88
C ALA A 1067 -30.63 56.71 -4.10
N THR A 1068 -31.97 56.81 -4.00
CA THR A 1068 -32.86 56.64 -5.16
C THR A 1068 -32.81 57.79 -6.16
N LEU A 1069 -32.17 58.92 -5.82
CA LEU A 1069 -31.96 60.06 -6.73
C LEU A 1069 -30.72 59.87 -7.64
N SER A 1070 -30.07 58.70 -7.57
CA SER A 1070 -28.95 58.32 -8.42
C SER A 1070 -29.40 58.06 -9.87
N ASP A 1071 -28.43 57.90 -10.78
CA ASP A 1071 -28.66 57.80 -12.22
C ASP A 1071 -29.21 56.42 -12.63
N LEU A 1072 -30.53 56.24 -12.46
CA LEU A 1072 -31.24 55.01 -12.81
C LEU A 1072 -31.10 54.62 -14.29
N ASP A 1073 -31.03 55.59 -15.21
CA ASP A 1073 -30.89 55.34 -16.65
C ASP A 1073 -29.52 54.70 -16.95
N THR A 1074 -28.46 55.23 -16.35
CA THR A 1074 -27.11 54.65 -16.47
C THR A 1074 -27.07 53.20 -15.96
N TYR A 1075 -27.71 52.88 -14.84
CA TYR A 1075 -27.73 51.51 -14.32
C TYR A 1075 -28.48 50.53 -15.23
N ILE A 1076 -29.61 50.95 -15.80
CA ILE A 1076 -30.37 50.16 -16.77
C ILE A 1076 -29.50 49.88 -18.00
N ARG A 1077 -28.89 50.92 -18.59
CA ARG A 1077 -28.02 50.78 -19.77
C ARG A 1077 -26.83 49.87 -19.53
N ARG A 1078 -26.16 49.99 -18.38
CA ARG A 1078 -25.04 49.10 -18.01
C ARG A 1078 -25.48 47.65 -17.88
N GLY A 1079 -26.60 47.39 -17.20
CA GLY A 1079 -27.13 46.03 -17.06
C GLY A 1079 -27.52 45.43 -18.41
N ILE A 1080 -28.07 46.22 -19.34
CA ILE A 1080 -28.35 45.79 -20.72
C ILE A 1080 -27.03 45.48 -21.46
N ALA A 1081 -26.04 46.37 -21.38
CA ALA A 1081 -24.74 46.16 -22.03
C ALA A 1081 -24.07 44.86 -21.58
N LEU A 1082 -24.01 44.61 -20.26
CA LEU A 1082 -23.49 43.38 -19.68
C LEU A 1082 -24.28 42.14 -20.11
N SER A 1083 -25.59 42.26 -20.31
CA SER A 1083 -26.40 41.15 -20.83
C SER A 1083 -26.05 40.86 -22.29
N CYS A 1084 -25.97 41.90 -23.12
CA CYS A 1084 -25.65 41.80 -24.55
C CYS A 1084 -24.21 41.34 -24.84
N GLU A 1085 -23.26 41.54 -23.93
CA GLU A 1085 -21.91 40.95 -24.04
C GLU A 1085 -21.94 39.41 -23.95
N SER A 1086 -22.97 38.85 -23.31
CA SER A 1086 -23.13 37.41 -23.07
C SER A 1086 -24.18 36.71 -23.96
N SER A 1087 -24.86 37.44 -24.85
CA SER A 1087 -25.97 36.92 -25.67
C SER A 1087 -26.05 37.61 -27.04
N ASN A 1088 -26.59 36.94 -28.06
CA ASN A 1088 -26.87 37.59 -29.35
C ASN A 1088 -28.01 38.63 -29.19
N LYS A 1089 -27.92 39.80 -29.84
CA LYS A 1089 -28.92 40.88 -29.72
C LYS A 1089 -30.31 40.49 -30.20
N GLU A 1090 -30.39 39.52 -31.11
CA GLU A 1090 -31.64 38.92 -31.60
C GLU A 1090 -32.29 37.97 -30.57
N GLU A 1091 -31.60 37.60 -29.49
CA GLU A 1091 -32.17 36.75 -28.45
C GLU A 1091 -33.27 37.46 -27.65
N LYS A 1092 -34.27 36.67 -27.27
CA LYS A 1092 -35.31 37.08 -26.33
C LYS A 1092 -34.70 37.56 -25.02
N ILE A 1093 -35.23 38.64 -24.45
CA ILE A 1093 -34.77 39.20 -23.18
C ILE A 1093 -34.68 38.08 -22.12
N ALA A 1094 -33.47 37.90 -21.57
CA ALA A 1094 -33.16 36.76 -20.71
C ALA A 1094 -33.77 36.89 -19.30
N GLU A 1095 -33.95 38.12 -18.79
CA GLU A 1095 -34.46 38.42 -17.46
C GLU A 1095 -35.11 39.82 -17.38
N THR A 1096 -35.78 40.14 -16.27
CA THR A 1096 -36.43 41.45 -16.10
C THR A 1096 -35.42 42.59 -15.85
N LEU A 1097 -35.55 43.71 -16.58
CA LEU A 1097 -34.70 44.91 -16.38
C LEU A 1097 -34.97 45.63 -15.04
N PHE A 1098 -36.07 45.31 -14.35
CA PHE A 1098 -36.51 45.97 -13.11
C PHE A 1098 -35.41 46.01 -12.03
N PHE A 1099 -34.60 44.95 -11.92
CA PHE A 1099 -33.59 44.85 -10.86
C PHE A 1099 -32.28 45.57 -11.16
N TYR A 1100 -32.00 45.94 -12.42
CA TYR A 1100 -30.74 46.61 -12.80
C TYR A 1100 -30.53 47.93 -12.04
N PRO A 1101 -31.48 48.88 -12.04
CA PRO A 1101 -31.32 50.10 -11.27
C PRO A 1101 -31.36 49.86 -9.76
N LEU A 1102 -32.08 48.84 -9.27
CA LEU A 1102 -32.13 48.52 -7.84
C LEU A 1102 -30.75 48.08 -7.31
N LYS A 1103 -29.99 47.31 -8.09
CA LYS A 1103 -28.59 46.94 -7.78
C LYS A 1103 -27.71 48.17 -7.61
N GLY A 1104 -27.78 49.11 -8.57
CA GLY A 1104 -27.02 50.36 -8.52
C GLY A 1104 -27.35 51.18 -7.28
N VAL A 1105 -28.65 51.33 -6.97
CA VAL A 1105 -29.12 52.07 -5.78
C VAL A 1105 -28.66 51.40 -4.48
N ILE A 1106 -28.73 50.07 -4.37
CA ILE A 1106 -28.25 49.33 -3.19
C ILE A 1106 -26.75 49.56 -2.98
N ASN A 1107 -25.96 49.52 -4.05
CA ASN A 1107 -24.52 49.74 -3.95
C ASN A 1107 -24.21 51.18 -3.48
N VAL A 1108 -24.84 52.19 -4.09
CA VAL A 1108 -24.71 53.60 -3.68
C VAL A 1108 -25.15 53.82 -2.24
N LEU A 1109 -26.27 53.22 -1.83
CA LEU A 1109 -26.76 53.31 -0.46
C LEU A 1109 -25.73 52.75 0.53
N SER A 1110 -25.16 51.58 0.24
CA SER A 1110 -24.12 50.98 1.09
C SER A 1110 -22.89 51.90 1.20
N ALA A 1111 -22.43 52.48 0.09
CA ALA A 1111 -21.28 53.37 0.07
C ALA A 1111 -21.52 54.65 0.88
N ASN A 1112 -22.71 55.27 0.72
CA ASN A 1112 -23.09 56.46 1.49
C ASN A 1112 -23.12 56.20 3.01
N ILE A 1113 -23.62 55.03 3.42
CA ILE A 1113 -23.62 54.62 4.83
C ILE A 1113 -22.18 54.45 5.34
N ALA A 1114 -21.30 53.81 4.56
CA ALA A 1114 -19.89 53.62 4.93
C ALA A 1114 -19.13 54.96 5.08
N GLU A 1115 -19.32 55.89 4.13
CA GLU A 1115 -18.69 57.21 4.16
C GLU A 1115 -19.11 58.02 5.39
N GLN A 1116 -20.41 57.99 5.75
CA GLN A 1116 -20.87 58.65 6.96
C GLN A 1116 -20.24 58.05 8.22
N ASN A 1117 -20.11 56.73 8.29
CA ASN A 1117 -19.45 56.06 9.42
C ASN A 1117 -17.97 56.43 9.54
N LEU A 1118 -17.27 56.64 8.42
CA LEU A 1118 -15.89 57.14 8.38
C LEU A 1118 -15.80 58.59 8.89
N GLN A 1119 -16.70 59.47 8.44
CA GLN A 1119 -16.75 60.87 8.90
C GLN A 1119 -17.04 60.96 10.41
N LEU A 1120 -17.93 60.12 10.93
CA LEU A 1120 -18.22 60.04 12.37
C LEU A 1120 -17.04 59.50 13.20
N LYS A 1121 -16.16 58.68 12.60
CA LYS A 1121 -14.93 58.19 13.24
C LYS A 1121 -13.84 59.25 13.26
N ASN A 1122 -13.68 60.04 12.20
CA ASN A 1122 -12.66 61.10 12.11
C ASN A 1122 -13.01 62.34 12.95
N ASN A 1123 -14.29 62.52 13.30
CA ASN A 1123 -14.78 63.61 14.16
C ASN A 1123 -14.84 63.23 15.66
N LYS A 1124 -14.42 62.02 16.03
CA LYS A 1124 -14.24 61.54 17.41
C LYS A 1124 -12.77 61.29 17.66
#